data_AF-A0A9P9A8U9-F1
#
_entry.id   AF-A0A9P9A8U9-F1
#
_cell.length_a   1.000
_cell.length_b   1.000
_cell.length_c   1.000
_cell.angle_alpha   90.00
_cell.angle_beta   90.00
_cell.angle_gamma   90.00
#
_symmetry.space_group_name_H-M   'P 1'
#
loop_
_entity.id
_entity.type
_entity.pdbx_description
1 polymer ?
#
loop_
_entity_poly.entity_id
_entity_poly.type
_entity_poly.pdbx_seq_one_letter_code
_entity_poly.pdbx_strand_id
1 'polypeptide(L)'
;MTVKKQLRVSDIALQNGLPSISLNQSAGANLPQQFKVFHDGGRQFRDIARRSAEGAPTCTVVFGSSTAGGAYQPGMSSYSIFVREQAQVFLGGPPLVYMATGEVTTAEALGGAEMHTSVSGVGDAFAADEFEACRLARSWVLTLPQQHRRESQLPARPPLYDPADILGMVPTSIRQPMDMREVVARLVDDGRFEEFKPTYGDGMLCAWAHIHGRLAGIIGNQRPVIMIPEAQKATHFIRLANENGTPLVFLHNVTGFMVGARAETAGIIKAGSLMIDAVSRSAVPHISIICGSSYGAGNYAMCGRAYAPRFLFSWPHSKCSVMGPDQLAGVMDMIAREAAAKSGKPIDEKKLGKTTEGLRGQVEKESEAYTTAAWCLDDGVIDPRDTRDVLGMWESGDEGSVEDLINAKLHELLRLPGLSCTDAQTTFMTHLTTMHSSPAKPPIFVAPPIFRPDGRPVLGRVLVANRGEIACRIIRTCKLLFITTVAVFADEDQDSLHVQQADEAICIGPADSRPYQNIEALVEVAKKANIDAIHPGYGYLSENAFFAAAVAEAGIRFIGPSPSSIAQLGDKRDAKEYLSKNSSVPLIPGYAERDQDPVRLEAEADKIGYPVLIKASAGGGGKGMRIVREKSEFKEALLRCTSEAERSFGSSHCLIEKYIESGKHIEIQVFGDGETFISLLDRECSVQRRHQKIVEESPSSWLSPSMRQAMSACALEIARLLKYESAGTVEFIVDIAQKRFYFLEVNTRIQVEHPITEEVVGIDIVALQIFVAAGGKLDSLPELKTIKQHGHAVEVRLCAENPFNDFLPCTGTVSIFELPKETETGWKHLRFEAGIESGSTVSVHFDSMICKIIAWAPTREEAVTKIISALMKTTCLGVITNQIFLMRIMCSLNNTDYTTGFIDQNPHLLAPVDAAHIEGPTMMAALHFDQLPKAPSARRGTFASIPLGFRNQHKDRETGTRTFVTCRLDLLGHEASSTLMYDVSTVDVETPVTAAETKVFFNKQGGPLARRFYHATKAKTSRTCTAKLLRPTVNGKMAIRVDNKSYSYHVTEVASDDNTREIAVSSAHIGGPVTFVLRNALSWAGKFDERGRDGTMGGDAKRKYLSPMPCHILQILAANGSTVKAGDGLLVMESMKTEIRINAEAAGVVKMHVQADAKISEGVIMCEVDPVEGVME
;
A
#
# COMPACT_ATOMS: atom_id res chain seq x y z
N MET A 1 -2.39 -37.48 -8.13
CA MET A 1 -3.80 -37.67 -7.72
C MET A 1 -4.22 -39.11 -8.06
N THR A 2 -5.01 -39.80 -7.23
CA THR A 2 -5.49 -41.16 -7.52
C THR A 2 -6.74 -41.14 -8.42
N VAL A 3 -7.03 -42.23 -9.14
CA VAL A 3 -8.24 -42.35 -9.96
C VAL A 3 -9.51 -42.12 -9.15
N LYS A 4 -9.58 -42.65 -7.91
CA LYS A 4 -10.72 -42.42 -7.01
C LYS A 4 -10.98 -40.94 -6.74
N LYS A 5 -9.92 -40.14 -6.54
CA LYS A 5 -10.04 -38.68 -6.36
C LYS A 5 -10.55 -38.00 -7.63
N GLN A 6 -10.03 -38.39 -8.81
CA GLN A 6 -10.49 -37.86 -10.10
C GLN A 6 -11.98 -38.15 -10.35
N LEU A 7 -12.42 -39.38 -10.08
CA LEU A 7 -13.83 -39.76 -10.19
C LEU A 7 -14.71 -38.97 -9.23
N ARG A 8 -14.26 -38.77 -7.97
CA ARG A 8 -15.04 -37.98 -7.02
C ARG A 8 -15.18 -36.51 -7.43
N VAL A 9 -14.13 -35.89 -7.97
CA VAL A 9 -14.21 -34.53 -8.53
C VAL A 9 -15.21 -34.47 -9.67
N SER A 10 -15.21 -35.48 -10.55
CA SER A 10 -16.18 -35.60 -11.64
C SER A 10 -17.62 -35.72 -11.12
N ASP A 11 -17.85 -36.57 -10.12
CA ASP A 11 -19.15 -36.74 -9.47
C ASP A 11 -19.65 -35.44 -8.84
N ILE A 12 -18.78 -34.73 -8.10
CA ILE A 12 -19.11 -33.43 -7.48
C ILE A 12 -19.51 -32.43 -8.57
N ALA A 13 -18.69 -32.30 -9.61
CA ALA A 13 -18.97 -31.34 -10.66
C ALA A 13 -20.23 -31.71 -11.45
N LEU A 14 -20.58 -32.99 -11.59
CA LEU A 14 -21.81 -33.45 -12.26
C LEU A 14 -23.04 -33.13 -11.39
N GLN A 15 -23.03 -33.55 -10.12
CA GLN A 15 -24.13 -33.35 -9.17
C GLN A 15 -24.47 -31.88 -8.92
N ASN A 16 -23.51 -30.97 -9.14
CA ASN A 16 -23.65 -29.54 -8.93
C ASN A 16 -23.71 -28.73 -10.24
N GLY A 17 -23.68 -29.38 -11.42
CA GLY A 17 -23.71 -28.66 -12.71
C GLY A 17 -22.53 -27.70 -12.93
N LEU A 18 -21.39 -27.93 -12.27
CA LEU A 18 -20.23 -27.05 -12.32
C LEU A 18 -19.43 -27.28 -13.61
N PRO A 19 -18.86 -26.24 -14.24
CA PRO A 19 -17.88 -26.43 -15.30
C PRO A 19 -16.60 -27.08 -14.73
N SER A 20 -15.89 -27.87 -15.53
CA SER A 20 -14.65 -28.52 -15.09
C SER A 20 -13.46 -28.12 -15.95
N ILE A 21 -12.36 -27.72 -15.31
CA ILE A 21 -11.08 -27.44 -15.96
C ILE A 21 -10.07 -28.50 -15.51
N SER A 22 -9.46 -29.20 -16.46
CA SER A 22 -8.41 -30.18 -16.19
C SER A 22 -7.06 -29.67 -16.64
N LEU A 23 -6.09 -29.67 -15.73
CA LEU A 23 -4.68 -29.38 -16.03
C LEU A 23 -3.97 -30.72 -16.25
N ASN A 24 -3.82 -31.09 -17.51
CA ASN A 24 -3.44 -32.43 -17.92
C ASN A 24 -1.92 -32.56 -18.12
N GLN A 25 -1.35 -33.49 -17.36
CA GLN A 25 -0.01 -34.02 -17.55
C GLN A 25 -0.01 -35.45 -16.97
N SER A 26 0.04 -36.46 -17.84
CA SER A 26 -0.06 -37.87 -17.51
C SER A 26 0.88 -38.72 -18.34
N ALA A 27 1.71 -39.51 -17.65
CA ALA A 27 2.55 -40.55 -18.25
C ALA A 27 1.78 -41.87 -18.50
N GLY A 28 0.44 -41.89 -18.33
CA GLY A 28 -0.38 -43.10 -18.42
C GLY A 28 -0.45 -43.89 -17.12
N ALA A 29 -0.82 -45.17 -17.21
CA ALA A 29 -0.97 -46.05 -16.04
C ALA A 29 0.37 -46.62 -15.57
N ASN A 30 0.57 -46.70 -14.26
CA ASN A 30 1.69 -47.44 -13.67
C ASN A 30 1.47 -48.95 -13.91
N LEU A 31 2.18 -49.52 -14.88
CA LEU A 31 1.94 -50.89 -15.39
C LEU A 31 1.91 -51.98 -14.29
N PRO A 32 2.81 -52.00 -13.29
CA PRO A 32 2.69 -52.88 -12.12
C PRO A 32 1.36 -52.82 -11.35
N GLN A 33 0.63 -51.70 -11.43
CA GLN A 33 -0.66 -51.49 -10.75
C GLN A 33 -1.85 -51.45 -11.72
N GLN A 34 -1.67 -51.90 -12.97
CA GLN A 34 -2.66 -51.76 -14.04
C GLN A 34 -4.09 -52.17 -13.64
N PHE A 35 -4.27 -53.30 -12.96
CA PHE A 35 -5.61 -53.80 -12.59
C PHE A 35 -6.30 -52.97 -11.49
N LYS A 36 -5.54 -52.20 -10.69
CA LYS A 36 -6.09 -51.28 -9.69
C LYS A 36 -6.58 -49.95 -10.28
N VAL A 37 -6.19 -49.64 -11.52
CA VAL A 37 -6.34 -48.31 -12.13
C VAL A 37 -7.15 -48.36 -13.41
N PHE A 38 -6.92 -49.36 -14.27
CA PHE A 38 -7.44 -49.43 -15.64
C PHE A 38 -8.97 -49.39 -15.71
N HIS A 39 -9.65 -50.29 -15.00
CA HIS A 39 -11.11 -50.42 -15.07
C HIS A 39 -11.83 -49.18 -14.52
N ASP A 40 -11.38 -48.66 -13.38
CA ASP A 40 -11.95 -47.45 -12.78
C ASP A 40 -11.62 -46.20 -13.60
N GLY A 41 -10.42 -46.15 -14.22
CA GLY A 41 -9.99 -45.02 -15.06
C GLY A 41 -10.91 -44.79 -16.26
N GLY A 42 -11.48 -45.85 -16.83
CA GLY A 42 -12.45 -45.75 -17.94
C GLY A 42 -13.72 -44.96 -17.59
N ARG A 43 -14.09 -44.85 -16.30
CA ARG A 43 -15.23 -44.03 -15.88
C ARG A 43 -15.02 -42.54 -16.16
N GLN A 44 -13.79 -42.04 -16.14
CA GLN A 44 -13.49 -40.62 -16.41
C GLN A 44 -13.99 -40.18 -17.78
N PHE A 45 -13.77 -41.01 -18.80
CA PHE A 45 -14.22 -40.73 -20.18
C PHE A 45 -15.74 -40.75 -20.29
N ARG A 46 -16.39 -41.74 -19.67
CA ARG A 46 -17.85 -41.82 -19.60
C ARG A 46 -18.44 -40.60 -18.90
N ASP A 47 -17.81 -40.11 -17.84
CA ASP A 47 -18.32 -39.00 -17.07
C ASP A 47 -18.16 -37.67 -17.83
N ILE A 48 -17.06 -37.45 -18.58
CA ILE A 48 -16.93 -36.31 -19.51
C ILE A 48 -18.06 -36.32 -20.56
N ALA A 49 -18.37 -37.49 -21.12
CA ALA A 49 -19.46 -37.63 -22.09
C ALA A 49 -20.85 -37.34 -21.47
N ARG A 50 -21.12 -37.83 -20.25
CA ARG A 50 -22.36 -37.53 -19.52
C ARG A 50 -22.52 -36.05 -19.19
N ARG A 51 -21.44 -35.41 -18.73
CA ARG A 51 -21.40 -33.96 -18.46
C ARG A 51 -21.74 -33.16 -19.70
N SER A 52 -21.14 -33.53 -20.83
CA SER A 52 -21.42 -32.90 -22.12
C SER A 52 -22.90 -33.05 -22.51
N ALA A 53 -23.50 -34.22 -22.28
CA ALA A 53 -24.93 -34.46 -22.53
C ALA A 53 -25.85 -33.64 -21.61
N GLU A 54 -25.41 -33.32 -20.39
CA GLU A 54 -26.12 -32.46 -19.43
C GLU A 54 -25.85 -30.96 -19.64
N GLY A 55 -25.06 -30.59 -20.66
CA GLY A 55 -24.71 -29.20 -20.95
C GLY A 55 -23.69 -28.59 -19.98
N ALA A 56 -22.98 -29.40 -19.20
CA ALA A 56 -21.92 -28.96 -18.29
C ALA A 56 -20.56 -28.90 -19.03
N PRO A 57 -20.00 -27.70 -19.28
CA PRO A 57 -18.87 -27.54 -20.17
C PRO A 57 -17.55 -27.97 -19.52
N THR A 58 -16.64 -28.50 -20.32
CA THR A 58 -15.34 -29.02 -19.86
C THR A 58 -14.18 -28.42 -20.65
N CYS A 59 -13.10 -28.03 -19.96
CA CYS A 59 -11.89 -27.48 -20.59
C CYS A 59 -10.67 -28.29 -20.17
N THR A 60 -9.79 -28.63 -21.10
CA THR A 60 -8.51 -29.28 -20.81
C THR A 60 -7.33 -28.42 -21.21
N VAL A 61 -6.43 -28.13 -20.27
CA VAL A 61 -5.15 -27.47 -20.53
C VAL A 61 -4.05 -28.51 -20.50
N VAL A 62 -3.33 -28.70 -21.60
CA VAL A 62 -2.26 -29.69 -21.71
C VAL A 62 -0.92 -29.00 -21.45
N PHE A 63 -0.38 -29.18 -20.25
CA PHE A 63 0.93 -28.64 -19.85
C PHE A 63 2.10 -29.50 -20.26
N GLY A 64 1.87 -30.80 -20.51
CA GLY A 64 2.95 -31.74 -20.75
C GLY A 64 2.48 -33.01 -21.44
N SER A 65 3.29 -34.06 -21.31
CA SER A 65 2.94 -35.38 -21.84
C SER A 65 1.61 -35.88 -21.27
N SER A 66 0.74 -36.33 -22.17
CA SER A 66 -0.59 -36.87 -21.92
C SER A 66 -0.75 -38.12 -22.80
N THR A 67 -0.30 -39.25 -22.25
CA THR A 67 -0.20 -40.52 -22.98
C THR A 67 -1.42 -41.41 -22.73
N ALA A 68 -1.85 -42.17 -23.75
CA ALA A 68 -2.90 -43.18 -23.68
C ALA A 68 -4.22 -42.61 -23.15
N GLY A 69 -4.64 -42.98 -21.94
CA GLY A 69 -5.86 -42.44 -21.31
C GLY A 69 -5.84 -40.91 -21.16
N GLY A 70 -4.66 -40.33 -20.90
CA GLY A 70 -4.51 -38.88 -20.83
C GLY A 70 -4.76 -38.17 -22.16
N ALA A 71 -4.63 -38.87 -23.30
CA ALA A 71 -4.80 -38.28 -24.62
C ALA A 71 -6.27 -38.14 -25.03
N TYR A 72 -7.18 -38.98 -24.51
CA TYR A 72 -8.60 -38.85 -24.77
C TYR A 72 -9.24 -37.66 -24.07
N GLN A 73 -8.66 -37.20 -22.96
CA GLN A 73 -9.22 -36.10 -22.18
C GLN A 73 -9.32 -34.77 -22.96
N PRO A 74 -8.26 -34.27 -23.63
CA PRO A 74 -8.38 -33.07 -24.47
C PRO A 74 -9.37 -33.29 -25.63
N GLY A 75 -9.32 -34.44 -26.32
CA GLY A 75 -10.21 -34.73 -27.45
C GLY A 75 -11.69 -34.92 -27.08
N MET A 76 -12.01 -35.15 -25.80
CA MET A 76 -13.39 -35.24 -25.30
C MET A 76 -13.85 -33.97 -24.58
N SER A 77 -12.95 -32.99 -24.38
CA SER A 77 -13.30 -31.74 -23.70
C SER A 77 -14.03 -30.80 -24.66
N SER A 78 -14.87 -29.93 -24.10
CA SER A 78 -15.55 -28.87 -24.87
C SER A 78 -14.59 -27.80 -25.38
N TYR A 79 -13.43 -27.66 -24.74
CA TYR A 79 -12.35 -26.75 -25.13
C TYR A 79 -11.01 -27.30 -24.69
N SER A 80 -9.96 -27.10 -25.48
CA SER A 80 -8.64 -27.67 -25.23
C SER A 80 -7.53 -26.69 -25.58
N ILE A 81 -6.55 -26.56 -24.70
CA ILE A 81 -5.48 -25.57 -24.78
C ILE A 81 -4.14 -26.29 -24.70
N PHE A 82 -3.28 -26.08 -25.69
CA PHE A 82 -2.00 -26.78 -25.83
C PHE A 82 -0.84 -25.80 -25.67
N VAL A 83 0.08 -26.11 -24.74
CA VAL A 83 1.29 -25.31 -24.51
C VAL A 83 2.38 -25.69 -25.50
N ARG A 84 2.88 -24.70 -26.25
CA ARG A 84 3.96 -24.82 -27.23
C ARG A 84 5.17 -25.58 -26.66
N GLU A 85 5.69 -26.52 -27.44
CA GLU A 85 6.90 -27.33 -27.14
C GLU A 85 6.84 -28.18 -25.85
N GLN A 86 5.71 -28.17 -25.12
CA GLN A 86 5.53 -28.91 -23.88
C GLN A 86 4.39 -29.93 -23.98
N ALA A 87 3.26 -29.54 -24.56
CA ALA A 87 2.11 -30.41 -24.74
C ALA A 87 2.45 -31.56 -25.70
N GLN A 88 2.33 -32.79 -25.20
CA GLN A 88 2.60 -34.01 -25.96
C GLN A 88 1.45 -34.98 -25.79
N VAL A 89 0.54 -35.06 -26.75
CA VAL A 89 -0.69 -35.86 -26.69
C VAL A 89 -0.60 -37.01 -27.69
N PHE A 90 -0.60 -38.26 -27.22
CA PHE A 90 -0.57 -39.41 -28.12
C PHE A 90 -1.10 -40.67 -27.45
N LEU A 91 -1.69 -41.58 -28.23
CA LEU A 91 -2.18 -42.87 -27.71
C LEU A 91 -1.03 -43.80 -27.30
N GLY A 92 0.09 -43.71 -28.00
CA GLY A 92 1.34 -44.40 -27.69
C GLY A 92 2.49 -43.46 -27.96
N GLY A 93 3.44 -43.35 -27.03
CA GLY A 93 4.62 -42.50 -27.24
C GLY A 93 5.53 -43.05 -28.33
N PRO A 94 6.53 -42.26 -28.78
CA PRO A 94 7.45 -42.68 -29.84
C PRO A 94 8.08 -44.07 -29.66
N PRO A 95 8.47 -44.51 -28.44
CA PRO A 95 8.97 -45.88 -28.25
C PRO A 95 7.91 -46.95 -28.55
N LEU A 96 6.64 -46.71 -28.21
CA LEU A 96 5.56 -47.67 -28.48
C LEU A 96 5.23 -47.72 -29.97
N VAL A 97 5.21 -46.56 -30.65
CA VAL A 97 5.00 -46.48 -32.10
C VAL A 97 6.09 -47.22 -32.85
N TYR A 98 7.36 -47.01 -32.49
CA TYR A 98 8.48 -47.74 -33.07
C TYR A 98 8.35 -49.25 -32.85
N MET A 99 8.03 -49.68 -31.63
CA MET A 99 7.88 -51.10 -31.31
C MET A 99 6.68 -51.75 -32.03
N ALA A 100 5.60 -51.01 -32.27
CA ALA A 100 4.38 -51.54 -32.88
C ALA A 100 4.39 -51.49 -34.42
N THR A 101 5.06 -50.50 -35.02
CA THR A 101 4.94 -50.19 -36.45
C THR A 101 6.27 -50.07 -37.19
N GLY A 102 7.39 -49.95 -36.46
CA GLY A 102 8.71 -49.66 -37.02
C GLY A 102 8.92 -48.17 -37.40
N GLU A 103 7.92 -47.31 -37.23
CA GLU A 103 8.01 -45.88 -37.54
C GLU A 103 8.91 -45.14 -36.52
N VAL A 104 9.85 -44.34 -37.02
CA VAL A 104 10.70 -43.46 -36.21
C VAL A 104 10.10 -42.06 -36.23
N THR A 105 9.59 -41.61 -35.09
CA THR A 105 8.92 -40.31 -34.94
C THR A 105 9.41 -39.60 -33.67
N THR A 106 9.21 -38.28 -33.60
CA THR A 106 9.52 -37.47 -32.40
C THR A 106 8.23 -37.19 -31.63
N ALA A 107 8.34 -36.84 -30.35
CA ALA A 107 7.16 -36.52 -29.55
C ALA A 107 6.38 -35.29 -30.09
N GLU A 108 7.10 -34.30 -30.63
CA GLU A 108 6.48 -33.10 -31.22
C GLU A 108 5.82 -33.42 -32.57
N ALA A 109 6.47 -34.21 -33.43
CA ALA A 109 5.90 -34.61 -34.72
C ALA A 109 4.68 -35.55 -34.54
N LEU A 110 4.70 -36.40 -33.51
CA LEU A 110 3.65 -37.37 -33.24
C LEU A 110 2.43 -36.77 -32.52
N GLY A 111 2.66 -35.81 -31.62
CA GLY A 111 1.64 -35.35 -30.66
C GLY A 111 1.86 -33.95 -30.11
N GLY A 112 2.65 -33.12 -30.78
CA GLY A 112 3.02 -31.78 -30.33
C GLY A 112 1.87 -30.77 -30.32
N ALA A 113 2.09 -29.65 -29.63
CA ALA A 113 1.12 -28.57 -29.53
C ALA A 113 0.77 -27.98 -30.91
N GLU A 114 1.79 -27.74 -31.74
CA GLU A 114 1.61 -27.17 -33.07
C GLU A 114 0.87 -28.15 -33.97
N MET A 115 1.25 -29.44 -33.96
CA MET A 115 0.57 -30.47 -34.74
C MET A 115 -0.92 -30.58 -34.38
N HIS A 116 -1.26 -30.60 -33.09
CA HIS A 116 -2.66 -30.75 -32.67
C HIS A 116 -3.53 -29.51 -32.89
N THR A 117 -2.95 -28.31 -32.88
CA THR A 117 -3.67 -27.05 -33.08
C THR A 117 -3.74 -26.62 -34.55
N SER A 118 -2.84 -27.11 -35.40
CA SER A 118 -2.79 -26.72 -36.82
C SER A 118 -3.12 -27.84 -37.82
N VAL A 119 -2.86 -29.11 -37.46
CA VAL A 119 -3.02 -30.26 -38.39
C VAL A 119 -4.17 -31.17 -37.96
N SER A 120 -4.12 -31.73 -36.74
CA SER A 120 -5.10 -32.75 -36.34
C SER A 120 -6.42 -32.17 -35.79
N GLY A 121 -6.43 -30.89 -35.39
CA GLY A 121 -7.60 -30.23 -34.80
C GLY A 121 -8.02 -30.76 -33.42
N VAL A 122 -7.11 -31.38 -32.68
CA VAL A 122 -7.40 -31.83 -31.29
C VAL A 122 -7.30 -30.66 -30.31
N GLY A 123 -6.49 -29.64 -30.61
CA GLY A 123 -6.33 -28.44 -29.79
C GLY A 123 -7.13 -27.26 -30.34
N ASP A 124 -7.94 -26.63 -29.49
CA ASP A 124 -8.74 -25.45 -29.85
C ASP A 124 -7.96 -24.15 -29.71
N ALA A 125 -6.96 -24.12 -28.82
CA ALA A 125 -6.11 -22.95 -28.62
C ALA A 125 -4.63 -23.33 -28.46
N PHE A 126 -3.77 -22.53 -29.09
CA PHE A 126 -2.32 -22.63 -29.00
C PHE A 126 -1.80 -21.57 -28.03
N ALA A 127 -1.16 -22.02 -26.95
CA ALA A 127 -0.56 -21.14 -25.95
C ALA A 127 0.96 -21.13 -26.10
N ALA A 128 1.58 -19.95 -26.08
CA ALA A 128 3.03 -19.80 -26.13
C ALA A 128 3.72 -20.39 -24.90
N ASP A 129 3.07 -20.33 -23.73
CA ASP A 129 3.57 -20.87 -22.46
C ASP A 129 2.42 -21.26 -21.51
N GLU A 130 2.79 -21.74 -20.32
CA GLU A 130 1.84 -22.18 -19.28
C GLU A 130 0.94 -21.02 -18.78
N PHE A 131 1.42 -19.78 -18.83
CA PHE A 131 0.70 -18.60 -18.35
C PHE A 131 -0.39 -18.18 -19.32
N GLU A 132 -0.04 -18.11 -20.61
CA GLU A 132 -1.01 -17.87 -21.67
C GLU A 132 -2.08 -18.96 -21.66
N ALA A 133 -1.71 -20.22 -21.42
CA ALA A 133 -2.67 -21.30 -21.32
C ALA A 133 -3.69 -21.09 -20.19
N CYS A 134 -3.25 -20.60 -19.03
CA CYS A 134 -4.14 -20.23 -17.92
C CYS A 134 -5.03 -19.03 -18.26
N ARG A 135 -4.50 -18.02 -18.97
CA ARG A 135 -5.26 -16.86 -19.45
C ARG A 135 -6.35 -17.27 -20.44
N LEU A 136 -6.04 -18.18 -21.36
CA LEU A 136 -6.99 -18.72 -22.32
C LEU A 136 -8.08 -19.54 -21.63
N ALA A 137 -7.72 -20.36 -20.62
CA ALA A 137 -8.70 -21.10 -19.84
C ALA A 137 -9.67 -20.17 -19.09
N ARG A 138 -9.18 -19.06 -18.53
CA ARG A 138 -10.03 -18.01 -17.92
C ARG A 138 -10.93 -17.34 -18.96
N SER A 139 -10.39 -17.04 -20.14
CA SER A 139 -11.14 -16.42 -21.22
C SER A 139 -12.29 -17.33 -21.66
N TRP A 140 -12.06 -18.64 -21.72
CA TRP A 140 -13.10 -19.64 -21.94
C TRP A 140 -14.16 -19.66 -20.83
N VAL A 141 -13.77 -19.58 -19.55
CA VAL A 141 -14.76 -19.49 -18.46
C VAL A 141 -15.69 -18.29 -18.63
N LEU A 142 -15.18 -17.16 -19.13
CA LEU A 142 -15.97 -15.95 -19.39
C LEU A 142 -16.98 -16.11 -20.54
N THR A 143 -16.83 -17.12 -21.41
CA THR A 143 -17.80 -17.39 -22.48
C THR A 143 -18.94 -18.30 -22.04
N LEU A 144 -18.88 -18.88 -20.83
CA LEU A 144 -19.90 -19.80 -20.35
C LEU A 144 -21.19 -19.06 -19.95
N PRO A 145 -22.37 -19.59 -20.28
CA PRO A 145 -23.65 -18.97 -19.94
C PRO A 145 -23.85 -18.91 -18.41
N GLN A 146 -24.24 -17.74 -17.90
CA GLN A 146 -24.56 -17.56 -16.48
C GLN A 146 -25.88 -18.25 -16.13
N GLN A 147 -25.83 -19.32 -15.35
CA GLN A 147 -27.04 -19.93 -14.80
C GLN A 147 -27.64 -19.03 -13.71
N HIS A 148 -28.73 -18.34 -14.03
CA HIS A 148 -29.54 -17.62 -13.05
C HIS A 148 -30.50 -18.59 -12.38
N ARG A 149 -30.27 -18.94 -11.11
CA ARG A 149 -31.30 -19.53 -10.25
C ARG A 149 -31.83 -18.48 -9.29
N ARG A 150 -33.12 -18.17 -9.42
CA ARG A 150 -33.88 -17.37 -8.45
C ARG A 150 -34.60 -18.32 -7.51
N GLU A 151 -34.20 -18.37 -6.25
CA GLU A 151 -35.08 -18.78 -5.16
C GLU A 151 -35.08 -17.69 -4.10
N SER A 152 -36.25 -17.46 -3.50
CA SER A 152 -36.43 -16.49 -2.42
C SER A 152 -35.68 -16.95 -1.17
N GLN A 153 -34.58 -16.28 -0.84
CA GLN A 153 -33.80 -16.53 0.35
C GLN A 153 -34.25 -15.56 1.45
N LEU A 154 -34.48 -16.07 2.66
CA LEU A 154 -34.56 -15.21 3.83
C LEU A 154 -33.15 -14.65 4.10
N PRO A 155 -33.00 -13.43 4.62
CA PRO A 155 -31.67 -12.90 4.95
C PRO A 155 -30.96 -13.83 5.94
N ALA A 156 -29.72 -14.22 5.59
CA ALA A 156 -28.89 -15.06 6.44
C ALA A 156 -28.59 -14.33 7.75
N ARG A 157 -28.75 -15.03 8.87
CA ARG A 157 -28.37 -14.48 10.19
C ARG A 157 -27.28 -15.34 10.82
N PRO A 158 -26.28 -14.74 11.47
CA PRO A 158 -25.30 -15.51 12.21
C PRO A 158 -25.97 -16.33 13.33
N PRO A 159 -25.36 -17.45 13.77
CA PRO A 159 -25.83 -18.17 14.94
C PRO A 159 -25.83 -17.28 16.18
N LEU A 160 -26.76 -17.52 17.10
CA LEU A 160 -26.84 -16.78 18.37
C LEU A 160 -25.65 -17.07 19.28
N TYR A 161 -25.09 -18.27 19.19
CA TYR A 161 -24.01 -18.77 20.04
C TYR A 161 -22.71 -18.90 19.25
N ASP A 162 -21.58 -18.71 19.92
CA ASP A 162 -20.25 -18.77 19.30
C ASP A 162 -19.95 -20.19 18.77
N PRO A 163 -19.64 -20.36 17.47
CA PRO A 163 -19.22 -21.65 16.92
C PRO A 163 -18.00 -22.26 17.62
N ALA A 164 -17.14 -21.45 18.26
CA ALA A 164 -15.98 -21.94 19.01
C ALA A 164 -16.36 -22.89 20.15
N ASP A 165 -17.55 -22.73 20.74
CA ASP A 165 -18.06 -23.58 21.81
C ASP A 165 -18.19 -25.06 21.39
N ILE A 166 -18.36 -25.34 20.09
CA ILE A 166 -18.49 -26.70 19.55
C ILE A 166 -17.27 -27.56 19.94
N LEU A 167 -16.08 -26.97 20.00
CA LEU A 167 -14.86 -27.68 20.40
C LEU A 167 -14.94 -28.24 21.82
N GLY A 168 -15.68 -27.59 22.72
CA GLY A 168 -15.92 -28.07 24.07
C GLY A 168 -16.97 -29.17 24.18
N MET A 169 -17.75 -29.42 23.11
CA MET A 169 -18.84 -30.40 23.07
C MET A 169 -18.42 -31.75 22.50
N VAL A 170 -17.24 -31.80 21.89
CA VAL A 170 -16.64 -33.01 21.33
C VAL A 170 -16.40 -34.05 22.43
N PRO A 171 -17.07 -35.23 22.41
CA PRO A 171 -16.90 -36.22 23.45
C PRO A 171 -15.53 -36.90 23.35
N THR A 172 -14.89 -37.11 24.51
CA THR A 172 -13.60 -37.84 24.59
C THR A 172 -13.76 -39.35 24.42
N SER A 173 -14.98 -39.87 24.56
CA SER A 173 -15.32 -41.27 24.37
C SER A 173 -16.52 -41.45 23.46
N ILE A 174 -16.41 -42.42 22.54
CA ILE A 174 -17.45 -42.80 21.58
C ILE A 174 -18.75 -43.34 22.21
N ARG A 175 -18.73 -43.63 23.53
CA ARG A 175 -19.91 -44.10 24.28
C ARG A 175 -20.68 -42.96 24.94
N GLN A 176 -20.10 -41.76 24.99
CA GLN A 176 -20.76 -40.60 25.58
C GLN A 176 -21.74 -39.99 24.57
N PRO A 177 -22.96 -39.63 25.02
CA PRO A 177 -23.87 -38.85 24.19
C PRO A 177 -23.25 -37.48 23.90
N MET A 178 -23.63 -36.91 22.75
CA MET A 178 -23.24 -35.56 22.36
C MET A 178 -24.53 -34.76 22.20
N ASP A 179 -24.59 -33.57 22.82
CA ASP A 179 -25.80 -32.77 22.76
C ASP A 179 -25.94 -32.09 21.39
N MET A 180 -26.69 -32.74 20.50
CA MET A 180 -26.91 -32.23 19.15
C MET A 180 -27.74 -30.96 19.14
N ARG A 181 -28.50 -30.65 20.20
CA ARG A 181 -29.23 -29.37 20.28
C ARG A 181 -28.26 -28.21 20.41
N GLU A 182 -27.24 -28.36 21.26
CA GLU A 182 -26.20 -27.36 21.45
C GLU A 182 -25.32 -27.19 20.20
N VAL A 183 -25.01 -28.29 19.51
CA VAL A 183 -24.31 -28.25 18.22
C VAL A 183 -25.16 -27.51 17.18
N VAL A 184 -26.44 -27.89 17.01
CA VAL A 184 -27.33 -27.27 16.01
C VAL A 184 -27.59 -25.80 16.31
N ALA A 185 -27.68 -25.37 17.59
CA ALA A 185 -27.84 -23.96 17.95
C ALA A 185 -26.67 -23.06 17.49
N ARG A 186 -25.48 -23.64 17.29
CA ARG A 186 -24.29 -22.97 16.70
C ARG A 186 -24.19 -23.18 15.19
N LEU A 187 -24.98 -24.14 14.70
CA LEU A 187 -25.33 -24.50 13.33
C LEU A 187 -26.07 -23.39 12.57
N VAL A 188 -27.16 -22.94 13.18
CA VAL A 188 -28.32 -22.41 12.47
C VAL A 188 -28.55 -20.94 12.77
N ASP A 189 -29.29 -20.26 11.90
CA ASP A 189 -29.55 -18.83 11.94
C ASP A 189 -30.28 -18.44 13.24
N ASP A 190 -29.77 -17.41 13.93
CA ASP A 190 -30.21 -16.98 15.27
C ASP A 190 -30.26 -18.12 16.32
N GLY A 191 -29.58 -19.26 16.07
CA GLY A 191 -29.70 -20.46 16.90
C GLY A 191 -31.11 -21.06 16.96
N ARG A 192 -31.98 -20.73 16.00
CA ARG A 192 -33.39 -21.14 15.98
C ARG A 192 -33.61 -22.40 15.16
N PHE A 193 -34.21 -23.40 15.78
CA PHE A 193 -34.68 -24.61 15.12
C PHE A 193 -35.98 -25.10 15.77
N GLU A 194 -36.84 -25.71 14.98
CA GLU A 194 -38.08 -26.34 15.44
C GLU A 194 -37.88 -27.85 15.51
N GLU A 195 -37.88 -28.43 16.71
CA GLU A 195 -37.68 -29.86 16.89
C GLU A 195 -38.95 -30.65 16.53
N PHE A 196 -38.82 -31.57 15.58
CA PHE A 196 -39.86 -32.50 15.21
C PHE A 196 -39.97 -33.61 16.26
N LYS A 197 -41.16 -33.77 16.86
CA LYS A 197 -41.44 -34.80 17.89
C LYS A 197 -40.41 -34.81 19.03
N PRO A 198 -40.27 -33.73 19.82
CA PRO A 198 -39.22 -33.61 20.84
C PRO A 198 -39.33 -34.66 21.96
N THR A 199 -40.54 -35.17 22.24
CA THR A 199 -40.81 -36.14 23.33
C THR A 199 -40.84 -37.60 22.88
N TYR A 200 -40.63 -37.90 21.59
CA TYR A 200 -40.64 -39.26 21.05
C TYR A 200 -39.34 -39.54 20.31
N GLY A 201 -38.66 -40.65 20.60
CA GLY A 201 -37.34 -40.95 20.03
C GLY A 201 -36.33 -39.84 20.34
N ASP A 202 -36.21 -39.47 21.62
CA ASP A 202 -35.37 -38.38 22.12
C ASP A 202 -33.86 -38.63 21.92
N GLY A 203 -33.47 -39.87 21.62
CA GLY A 203 -32.11 -40.23 21.22
C GLY A 203 -31.70 -39.71 19.82
N MET A 204 -32.65 -39.19 19.04
CA MET A 204 -32.41 -38.64 17.70
C MET A 204 -33.10 -37.29 17.54
N LEU A 205 -32.28 -36.25 17.35
CA LEU A 205 -32.74 -34.93 16.98
C LEU A 205 -33.22 -34.96 15.52
N CYS A 206 -34.44 -34.52 15.28
CA CYS A 206 -34.93 -34.19 13.95
C CYS A 206 -35.48 -32.77 14.04
N ALA A 207 -34.97 -31.83 13.27
CA ALA A 207 -35.36 -30.42 13.41
C ALA A 207 -35.39 -29.69 12.07
N TRP A 208 -36.31 -28.74 11.95
CA TRP A 208 -36.32 -27.77 10.84
C TRP A 208 -35.58 -26.52 11.28
N ALA A 209 -34.62 -26.06 10.49
CA ALA A 209 -33.86 -24.86 10.81
C ALA A 209 -33.46 -24.10 9.54
N HIS A 210 -33.14 -22.82 9.69
CA HIS A 210 -32.54 -22.06 8.60
C HIS A 210 -31.02 -22.07 8.77
N ILE A 211 -30.31 -22.39 7.69
CA ILE A 211 -28.85 -22.27 7.61
C ILE A 211 -28.58 -21.35 6.42
N HIS A 212 -27.95 -20.20 6.69
CA HIS A 212 -27.72 -19.15 5.70
C HIS A 212 -29.03 -18.74 4.98
N GLY A 213 -30.11 -18.59 5.73
CA GLY A 213 -31.41 -18.17 5.20
C GLY A 213 -32.21 -19.25 4.46
N ARG A 214 -31.71 -20.50 4.39
CA ARG A 214 -32.38 -21.61 3.70
C ARG A 214 -32.90 -22.67 4.68
N LEU A 215 -34.12 -23.12 4.45
CA LEU A 215 -34.73 -24.18 5.25
C LEU A 215 -34.02 -25.52 5.00
N ALA A 216 -33.57 -26.15 6.08
CA ALA A 216 -32.92 -27.45 6.12
C ALA A 216 -33.61 -28.36 7.14
N GLY A 217 -33.73 -29.65 6.81
CA GLY A 217 -34.06 -30.67 7.80
C GLY A 217 -32.80 -31.28 8.38
N ILE A 218 -32.62 -31.23 9.70
CA ILE A 218 -31.42 -31.72 10.38
C ILE A 218 -31.77 -33.01 11.14
N ILE A 219 -30.96 -34.06 10.97
CA ILE A 219 -31.05 -35.33 11.69
C ILE A 219 -29.73 -35.56 12.43
N GLY A 220 -29.75 -35.59 13.76
CA GLY A 220 -28.56 -35.75 14.59
C GLY A 220 -28.72 -36.81 15.68
N ASN A 221 -27.67 -37.59 15.93
CA ASN A 221 -27.68 -38.59 17.01
C ASN A 221 -27.36 -37.96 18.37
N GLN A 222 -28.38 -37.75 19.21
CA GLN A 222 -28.19 -37.34 20.60
C GLN A 222 -27.54 -38.46 21.41
N ARG A 223 -27.97 -39.71 21.16
CA ARG A 223 -27.41 -40.92 21.75
C ARG A 223 -26.77 -41.80 20.66
N PRO A 224 -25.65 -42.49 20.96
CA PRO A 224 -24.96 -43.28 19.95
C PRO A 224 -25.70 -44.50 19.40
N VAL A 225 -26.71 -45.01 20.11
CA VAL A 225 -27.44 -46.21 19.69
C VAL A 225 -28.86 -45.85 19.24
N ILE A 226 -29.22 -46.28 18.03
CA ILE A 226 -30.56 -46.06 17.45
C ILE A 226 -31.52 -47.13 18.00
N MET A 227 -32.62 -46.71 18.64
CA MET A 227 -33.71 -47.59 19.05
C MET A 227 -34.89 -47.49 18.06
N ILE A 228 -35.93 -48.28 18.31
CA ILE A 228 -37.13 -48.33 17.45
C ILE A 228 -37.80 -46.95 17.29
N PRO A 229 -38.05 -46.17 18.36
CA PRO A 229 -38.69 -44.86 18.24
C PRO A 229 -37.88 -43.87 17.40
N GLU A 230 -36.55 -43.83 17.55
CA GLU A 230 -35.65 -42.99 16.77
C GLU A 230 -35.70 -43.36 15.29
N ALA A 231 -35.62 -44.66 14.97
CA ALA A 231 -35.70 -45.13 13.60
C ALA A 231 -37.04 -44.76 12.93
N GLN A 232 -38.15 -44.91 13.64
CA GLN A 232 -39.48 -44.53 13.15
C GLN A 232 -39.62 -43.01 12.98
N LYS A 233 -39.06 -42.22 13.91
CA LYS A 233 -39.04 -40.76 13.86
C LYS A 233 -38.28 -40.24 12.63
N ALA A 234 -37.03 -40.68 12.43
CA ALA A 234 -36.25 -40.27 11.26
C ALA A 234 -36.87 -40.74 9.95
N THR A 235 -37.41 -41.96 9.90
CA THR A 235 -38.13 -42.45 8.71
C THR A 235 -39.24 -41.49 8.30
N HIS A 236 -40.04 -41.03 9.27
CA HIS A 236 -41.12 -40.08 8.99
C HIS A 236 -40.58 -38.70 8.58
N PHE A 237 -39.55 -38.20 9.26
CA PHE A 237 -38.95 -36.91 8.97
C PHE A 237 -38.34 -36.83 7.56
N ILE A 238 -37.60 -37.87 7.16
CA ILE A 238 -37.01 -37.97 5.80
C ILE A 238 -38.10 -37.95 4.74
N ARG A 239 -39.23 -38.65 4.95
CA ARG A 239 -40.36 -38.64 4.01
C ARG A 239 -40.97 -37.24 3.87
N LEU A 240 -41.19 -36.55 4.99
CA LEU A 240 -41.69 -35.16 4.98
C LEU A 240 -40.74 -34.22 4.25
N ALA A 241 -39.44 -34.35 4.46
CA ALA A 241 -38.44 -33.55 3.74
C ALA A 241 -38.51 -33.80 2.23
N ASN A 242 -38.69 -35.04 1.79
CA ASN A 242 -38.86 -35.38 0.39
C ASN A 242 -40.15 -34.84 -0.22
N GLU A 243 -41.27 -34.95 0.50
CA GLU A 243 -42.56 -34.40 0.05
C GLU A 243 -42.50 -32.88 -0.13
N ASN A 244 -41.74 -32.18 0.73
CA ASN A 244 -41.60 -30.73 0.70
C ASN A 244 -40.41 -30.22 -0.13
N GLY A 245 -39.62 -31.12 -0.72
CA GLY A 245 -38.38 -30.75 -1.42
C GLY A 245 -37.31 -30.13 -0.51
N THR A 246 -37.37 -30.34 0.81
CA THR A 246 -36.44 -29.77 1.77
C THR A 246 -35.15 -30.60 1.85
N PRO A 247 -33.96 -30.00 1.64
CA PRO A 247 -32.68 -30.70 1.77
C PRO A 247 -32.39 -31.15 3.22
N LEU A 248 -31.58 -32.21 3.38
CA LEU A 248 -31.30 -32.85 4.66
C LEU A 248 -29.82 -32.75 5.08
N VAL A 249 -29.59 -32.49 6.37
CA VAL A 249 -28.27 -32.57 7.03
C VAL A 249 -28.27 -33.77 7.99
N PHE A 250 -27.26 -34.63 7.90
CA PHE A 250 -27.04 -35.75 8.81
C PHE A 250 -25.82 -35.48 9.71
N LEU A 251 -26.00 -35.42 11.02
CA LEU A 251 -24.92 -35.27 12.01
C LEU A 251 -24.68 -36.61 12.71
N HIS A 252 -23.63 -37.32 12.31
CA HIS A 252 -23.35 -38.66 12.82
C HIS A 252 -22.65 -38.60 14.17
N ASN A 253 -23.25 -39.27 15.14
CA ASN A 253 -22.55 -39.76 16.32
C ASN A 253 -23.20 -41.09 16.72
N VAL A 254 -22.96 -42.13 15.94
CA VAL A 254 -23.69 -43.40 15.96
C VAL A 254 -22.75 -44.61 16.01
N THR A 255 -23.06 -45.56 16.90
CA THR A 255 -22.38 -46.85 17.05
C THR A 255 -23.18 -48.02 16.49
N GLY A 256 -24.46 -47.82 16.14
CA GLY A 256 -25.31 -48.80 15.46
C GLY A 256 -26.76 -48.75 15.92
N PHE A 257 -27.53 -49.78 15.54
CA PHE A 257 -28.85 -50.06 16.12
C PHE A 257 -28.72 -50.88 17.40
N MET A 258 -29.72 -50.81 18.26
CA MET A 258 -29.78 -51.66 19.45
C MET A 258 -29.84 -53.14 19.07
N VAL A 259 -28.98 -53.95 19.70
CA VAL A 259 -28.89 -55.40 19.50
C VAL A 259 -29.32 -56.16 20.76
N GLY A 260 -29.81 -57.39 20.58
CA GLY A 260 -30.16 -58.29 21.66
C GLY A 260 -31.62 -58.74 21.62
N ALA A 261 -31.91 -59.86 22.28
CA ALA A 261 -33.18 -60.59 22.13
C ALA A 261 -34.44 -59.71 22.29
N ARG A 262 -34.43 -58.74 23.22
CA ARG A 262 -35.55 -57.81 23.43
C ARG A 262 -35.76 -56.86 22.25
N ALA A 263 -34.69 -56.26 21.73
CA ALA A 263 -34.77 -55.33 20.61
C ALA A 263 -35.19 -56.06 19.32
N GLU A 264 -34.65 -57.26 19.12
CA GLU A 264 -35.02 -58.12 17.98
C GLU A 264 -36.49 -58.51 18.01
N THR A 265 -36.98 -59.00 19.15
CA THR A 265 -38.39 -59.39 19.31
C THR A 265 -39.34 -58.20 19.18
N ALA A 266 -38.89 -57.00 19.58
CA ALA A 266 -39.65 -55.76 19.42
C ALA A 266 -39.64 -55.22 17.96
N GLY A 267 -38.86 -55.81 17.05
CA GLY A 267 -38.86 -55.47 15.64
C GLY A 267 -37.87 -54.38 15.21
N ILE A 268 -36.72 -54.25 15.90
CA ILE A 268 -35.67 -53.26 15.55
C ILE A 268 -35.21 -53.36 14.10
N ILE A 269 -35.05 -54.57 13.54
CA ILE A 269 -34.68 -54.79 12.14
C ILE A 269 -35.73 -54.19 11.20
N LYS A 270 -37.02 -54.37 11.49
CA LYS A 270 -38.10 -53.82 10.66
C LYS A 270 -38.12 -52.30 10.72
N ALA A 271 -37.93 -51.71 11.90
CA ALA A 271 -37.86 -50.25 12.04
C ALA A 271 -36.61 -49.67 11.35
N GLY A 272 -35.44 -50.27 11.56
CA GLY A 272 -34.18 -49.83 10.95
C GLY A 272 -34.16 -49.96 9.43
N SER A 273 -34.70 -51.05 8.88
CA SER A 273 -34.80 -51.24 7.42
C SER A 273 -35.68 -50.18 6.75
N LEU A 274 -36.77 -49.73 7.39
CA LEU A 274 -37.61 -48.64 6.88
C LEU A 274 -36.89 -47.29 6.88
N MET A 275 -36.01 -47.03 7.86
CA MET A 275 -35.19 -45.83 7.89
C MET A 275 -34.15 -45.85 6.77
N ILE A 276 -33.43 -46.95 6.62
CA ILE A 276 -32.44 -47.13 5.53
C ILE A 276 -33.11 -47.00 4.16
N ASP A 277 -34.30 -47.58 3.99
CA ASP A 277 -35.11 -47.45 2.77
C ASP A 277 -35.52 -45.99 2.51
N ALA A 278 -35.90 -45.23 3.54
CA ALA A 278 -36.21 -43.81 3.40
C ALA A 278 -34.98 -42.98 2.97
N VAL A 279 -33.80 -43.24 3.53
CA VAL A 279 -32.54 -42.61 3.09
C VAL A 279 -32.24 -42.96 1.63
N SER A 280 -32.36 -44.24 1.27
CA SER A 280 -32.03 -44.77 -0.06
C SER A 280 -32.90 -44.19 -1.17
N ARG A 281 -34.16 -43.89 -0.89
CA ARG A 281 -35.13 -43.36 -1.86
C ARG A 281 -35.29 -41.85 -1.81
N SER A 282 -34.52 -41.17 -0.96
CA SER A 282 -34.61 -39.72 -0.84
C SER A 282 -34.05 -39.04 -2.10
N ALA A 283 -34.86 -38.17 -2.71
CA ALA A 283 -34.52 -37.39 -3.90
C ALA A 283 -34.01 -35.98 -3.56
N VAL A 284 -34.21 -35.49 -2.33
CA VAL A 284 -33.67 -34.21 -1.86
C VAL A 284 -32.15 -34.30 -1.58
N PRO A 285 -31.38 -33.20 -1.76
CA PRO A 285 -29.95 -33.19 -1.47
C PRO A 285 -29.62 -33.51 -0.01
N HIS A 286 -28.52 -34.23 0.21
CA HIS A 286 -28.00 -34.52 1.56
C HIS A 286 -26.59 -33.97 1.74
N ILE A 287 -26.29 -33.42 2.92
CA ILE A 287 -24.92 -33.32 3.45
C ILE A 287 -24.81 -34.12 4.75
N SER A 288 -23.73 -34.87 4.88
CA SER A 288 -23.44 -35.66 6.08
C SER A 288 -22.17 -35.15 6.76
N ILE A 289 -22.20 -34.99 8.08
CA ILE A 289 -21.05 -34.63 8.90
C ILE A 289 -20.84 -35.74 9.92
N ILE A 290 -19.67 -36.39 9.89
CA ILE A 290 -19.26 -37.32 10.93
C ILE A 290 -18.69 -36.53 12.10
N CYS A 291 -19.57 -36.14 13.01
CA CYS A 291 -19.22 -35.37 14.20
C CYS A 291 -18.51 -36.25 15.24
N GLY A 292 -18.89 -37.53 15.37
CA GLY A 292 -18.33 -38.45 16.36
C GLY A 292 -17.95 -39.80 15.76
N SER A 293 -18.52 -40.89 16.28
CA SER A 293 -18.38 -42.20 15.63
C SER A 293 -19.46 -42.41 14.58
N SER A 294 -19.16 -43.24 13.58
CA SER A 294 -20.13 -43.72 12.61
C SER A 294 -19.84 -45.18 12.27
N TYR A 295 -20.46 -46.10 13.01
CA TYR A 295 -20.22 -47.55 12.85
C TYR A 295 -21.37 -48.33 12.24
N GLY A 296 -21.00 -49.40 11.53
CA GLY A 296 -21.88 -50.50 11.12
C GLY A 296 -23.14 -50.02 10.40
N ALA A 297 -24.28 -50.64 10.73
CA ALA A 297 -25.57 -50.27 10.15
C ALA A 297 -26.04 -48.85 10.52
N GLY A 298 -25.45 -48.23 11.56
CA GLY A 298 -25.71 -46.83 11.91
C GLY A 298 -25.20 -45.87 10.83
N ASN A 299 -24.04 -46.14 10.23
CA ASN A 299 -23.52 -45.38 9.08
C ASN A 299 -24.50 -45.39 7.90
N TYR A 300 -25.20 -46.51 7.69
CA TYR A 300 -26.18 -46.64 6.61
C TYR A 300 -27.41 -45.79 6.87
N ALA A 301 -27.94 -45.85 8.09
CA ALA A 301 -29.11 -45.11 8.50
C ALA A 301 -28.89 -43.58 8.51
N MET A 302 -27.65 -43.13 8.69
CA MET A 302 -27.29 -41.71 8.73
C MET A 302 -26.79 -41.16 7.38
N CYS A 303 -27.04 -41.83 6.25
CA CYS A 303 -26.57 -41.39 4.93
C CYS A 303 -25.03 -41.32 4.81
N GLY A 304 -24.38 -42.45 5.10
CA GLY A 304 -22.95 -42.64 4.78
C GLY A 304 -22.67 -42.67 3.27
N ARG A 305 -21.38 -42.71 2.90
CA ARG A 305 -20.90 -42.57 1.50
C ARG A 305 -21.63 -43.45 0.47
N ALA A 306 -22.01 -44.67 0.83
CA ALA A 306 -22.70 -45.59 -0.07
C ALA A 306 -24.08 -45.09 -0.54
N TYR A 307 -24.69 -44.16 0.20
CA TYR A 307 -25.99 -43.55 -0.08
C TYR A 307 -25.85 -42.22 -0.84
N ALA A 308 -24.65 -41.95 -1.37
CA ALA A 308 -24.34 -40.82 -2.25
C ALA A 308 -24.79 -39.43 -1.75
N PRO A 309 -24.47 -39.05 -0.49
CA PRO A 309 -24.67 -37.66 -0.08
C PRO A 309 -23.87 -36.72 -0.98
N ARG A 310 -24.38 -35.50 -1.19
CA ARG A 310 -23.72 -34.49 -2.03
C ARG A 310 -22.32 -34.20 -1.51
N PHE A 311 -22.20 -34.04 -0.19
CA PHE A 311 -20.92 -34.05 0.51
C PHE A 311 -21.01 -34.84 1.82
N LEU A 312 -19.90 -35.49 2.19
CA LEU A 312 -19.72 -36.13 3.49
C LEU A 312 -18.39 -35.68 4.08
N PHE A 313 -18.40 -34.99 5.22
CA PHE A 313 -17.18 -34.52 5.89
C PHE A 313 -17.02 -35.17 7.27
N SER A 314 -15.81 -35.16 7.79
CA SER A 314 -15.45 -35.78 9.06
C SER A 314 -14.82 -34.74 10.00
N TRP A 315 -15.20 -34.76 11.29
CA TRP A 315 -14.46 -34.01 12.31
C TRP A 315 -13.13 -34.70 12.65
N PRO A 316 -12.11 -33.99 13.17
CA PRO A 316 -10.76 -34.55 13.28
C PRO A 316 -10.64 -35.78 14.20
N HIS A 317 -11.52 -35.88 15.20
CA HIS A 317 -11.55 -36.98 16.17
C HIS A 317 -12.55 -38.09 15.77
N SER A 318 -13.23 -37.93 14.63
CA SER A 318 -14.27 -38.86 14.21
C SER A 318 -13.70 -40.20 13.77
N LYS A 319 -14.53 -41.24 13.88
CA LYS A 319 -14.15 -42.61 13.51
C LYS A 319 -15.23 -43.27 12.68
N CYS A 320 -14.83 -43.98 11.64
CA CYS A 320 -15.74 -44.70 10.74
C CYS A 320 -15.21 -46.11 10.45
N SER A 321 -16.01 -47.13 10.76
CA SER A 321 -15.67 -48.54 10.52
C SER A 321 -16.91 -49.44 10.64
N VAL A 322 -16.75 -50.76 10.51
CA VAL A 322 -17.83 -51.73 10.73
C VAL A 322 -18.24 -51.79 12.21
N MET A 323 -17.27 -51.75 13.13
CA MET A 323 -17.46 -51.72 14.59
C MET A 323 -16.21 -51.17 15.29
N GLY A 324 -16.33 -50.80 16.57
CA GLY A 324 -15.20 -50.26 17.32
C GLY A 324 -14.04 -51.26 17.48
N PRO A 325 -12.79 -50.77 17.64
CA PRO A 325 -11.59 -51.61 17.70
C PRO A 325 -11.65 -52.65 18.84
N ASP A 326 -12.16 -52.25 20.00
CA ASP A 326 -12.29 -53.15 21.16
C ASP A 326 -13.29 -54.28 20.92
N GLN A 327 -14.40 -53.96 20.22
CA GLN A 327 -15.45 -54.92 19.92
C GLN A 327 -14.95 -55.93 18.88
N LEU A 328 -14.29 -55.47 17.81
CA LEU A 328 -13.77 -56.36 16.78
C LEU A 328 -12.67 -57.28 17.33
N ALA A 329 -11.71 -56.72 18.08
CA ALA A 329 -10.64 -57.49 18.69
C ALA A 329 -11.19 -58.55 19.67
N GLY A 330 -12.18 -58.18 20.50
CA GLY A 330 -12.84 -59.11 21.42
C GLY A 330 -13.59 -60.24 20.72
N VAL A 331 -14.32 -59.95 19.63
CA VAL A 331 -15.04 -60.96 18.85
C VAL A 331 -14.06 -61.92 18.17
N MET A 332 -12.96 -61.41 17.60
CA MET A 332 -11.96 -62.26 16.97
C MET A 332 -11.22 -63.15 17.97
N ASP A 333 -10.96 -62.65 19.18
CA ASP A 333 -10.41 -63.46 20.28
C ASP A 333 -11.37 -64.61 20.66
N MET A 334 -12.66 -64.32 20.83
CA MET A 334 -13.69 -65.34 21.12
C MET A 334 -13.80 -66.39 20.00
N ILE A 335 -13.85 -65.97 18.74
CA ILE A 335 -13.94 -66.89 17.58
C ILE A 335 -12.69 -67.77 17.51
N ALA A 336 -11.50 -67.20 17.73
CA ALA A 336 -10.25 -67.97 17.74
C ALA A 336 -10.26 -69.02 18.87
N ARG A 337 -10.79 -68.67 20.06
CA ARG A 337 -10.94 -69.59 21.18
C ARG A 337 -11.94 -70.71 20.90
N GLU A 338 -13.10 -70.38 20.34
CA GLU A 338 -14.12 -71.38 19.96
C GLU A 338 -13.62 -72.31 18.84
N ALA A 339 -12.91 -71.78 17.85
CA ALA A 339 -12.33 -72.58 16.76
C ALA A 339 -11.25 -73.54 17.28
N ALA A 340 -10.41 -73.10 18.22
CA ALA A 340 -9.43 -73.96 18.88
C ALA A 340 -10.10 -75.04 19.73
N ALA A 341 -11.15 -74.70 20.48
CA ALA A 341 -11.95 -75.64 21.27
C ALA A 341 -12.63 -76.71 20.38
N LYS A 342 -13.24 -76.31 19.26
CA LYS A 342 -13.87 -77.25 18.29
C LYS A 342 -12.87 -78.14 17.57
N SER A 343 -11.63 -77.68 17.39
CA SER A 343 -10.57 -78.43 16.69
C SER A 343 -9.64 -79.21 17.63
N GLY A 344 -9.86 -79.15 18.95
CA GLY A 344 -9.05 -79.83 19.96
C GLY A 344 -7.60 -79.34 20.05
N LYS A 345 -7.29 -78.15 19.53
CA LYS A 345 -5.92 -77.59 19.50
C LYS A 345 -5.66 -76.69 20.73
N PRO A 346 -4.50 -76.81 21.39
CA PRO A 346 -4.13 -75.90 22.46
C PRO A 346 -3.89 -74.47 21.92
N ILE A 347 -4.32 -73.46 22.68
CA ILE A 347 -4.18 -72.04 22.33
C ILE A 347 -2.83 -71.51 22.83
N ASP A 348 -2.10 -70.85 21.94
CA ASP A 348 -0.94 -70.03 22.31
C ASP A 348 -1.43 -68.62 22.70
N GLU A 349 -1.58 -68.40 24.02
CA GLU A 349 -2.06 -67.13 24.59
C GLU A 349 -1.19 -65.93 24.20
N LYS A 350 0.12 -66.12 24.03
CA LYS A 350 1.04 -65.03 23.69
C LYS A 350 0.90 -64.62 22.22
N LYS A 351 0.73 -65.60 21.33
CA LYS A 351 0.50 -65.35 19.91
C LYS A 351 -0.90 -64.79 19.65
N LEU A 352 -1.92 -65.31 20.33
CA LEU A 352 -3.29 -64.78 20.26
C LEU A 352 -3.34 -63.34 20.75
N GLY A 353 -2.78 -63.04 21.92
CA GLY A 353 -2.70 -61.67 22.45
C GLY A 353 -2.01 -60.68 21.51
N LYS A 354 -0.87 -61.05 20.90
CA LYS A 354 -0.21 -60.21 19.88
C LYS A 354 -1.05 -59.98 18.63
N THR A 355 -1.78 -61.01 18.18
CA THR A 355 -2.64 -60.93 16.99
C THR A 355 -3.84 -60.02 17.27
N THR A 356 -4.49 -60.19 18.42
CA THR A 356 -5.62 -59.38 18.87
C THR A 356 -5.23 -57.92 19.06
N GLU A 357 -4.07 -57.63 19.65
CA GLU A 357 -3.59 -56.25 19.83
C GLU A 357 -3.12 -55.62 18.50
N GLY A 358 -2.48 -56.40 17.63
CA GLY A 358 -2.14 -55.95 16.27
C GLY A 358 -3.38 -55.59 15.45
N LEU A 359 -4.44 -56.41 15.53
CA LEU A 359 -5.72 -56.13 14.89
C LEU A 359 -6.38 -54.89 15.49
N ARG A 360 -6.38 -54.73 16.82
CA ARG A 360 -6.92 -53.54 17.50
C ARG A 360 -6.25 -52.27 16.99
N GLY A 361 -4.92 -52.24 16.95
CA GLY A 361 -4.15 -51.09 16.45
C GLY A 361 -4.35 -50.82 14.96
N GLN A 362 -4.51 -51.86 14.14
CA GLN A 362 -4.83 -51.72 12.72
C GLN A 362 -6.21 -51.06 12.53
N VAL A 363 -7.25 -51.59 13.18
CA VAL A 363 -8.63 -51.08 13.07
C VAL A 363 -8.73 -49.66 13.57
N GLU A 364 -8.06 -49.34 14.69
CA GLU A 364 -8.00 -47.99 15.23
C GLU A 364 -7.49 -47.01 14.16
N LYS A 365 -6.30 -47.29 13.60
CA LYS A 365 -5.67 -46.46 12.57
C LYS A 365 -6.50 -46.35 11.29
N GLU A 366 -7.08 -47.46 10.83
CA GLU A 366 -7.89 -47.49 9.61
C GLU A 366 -9.24 -46.77 9.77
N SER A 367 -9.75 -46.67 11.01
CA SER A 367 -11.02 -46.01 11.32
C SER A 367 -10.92 -44.48 11.47
N GLU A 368 -9.72 -43.92 11.65
CA GLU A 368 -9.52 -42.48 11.86
C GLU A 368 -9.97 -41.63 10.66
N ALA A 369 -10.48 -40.42 10.95
CA ALA A 369 -10.92 -39.44 9.95
C ALA A 369 -9.87 -39.18 8.85
N TYR A 370 -8.60 -39.06 9.20
CA TYR A 370 -7.54 -38.78 8.22
C TYR A 370 -7.28 -39.97 7.28
N THR A 371 -7.38 -41.20 7.78
CA THR A 371 -7.21 -42.41 6.96
C THR A 371 -8.38 -42.60 6.02
N THR A 372 -9.60 -42.44 6.54
CA THR A 372 -10.84 -42.56 5.76
C THR A 372 -10.95 -41.46 4.68
N ALA A 373 -10.57 -40.22 4.99
CA ALA A 373 -10.41 -39.14 4.02
C ALA A 373 -9.34 -39.43 2.96
N ALA A 374 -8.19 -39.98 3.35
CA ALA A 374 -7.12 -40.36 2.42
C ALA A 374 -7.57 -41.43 1.41
N TRP A 375 -8.50 -42.31 1.82
CA TRP A 375 -9.12 -43.33 0.96
C TRP A 375 -10.34 -42.84 0.17
N CYS A 376 -10.71 -41.56 0.31
CA CYS A 376 -11.91 -40.96 -0.28
C CYS A 376 -13.21 -41.66 0.18
N LEU A 377 -13.25 -42.13 1.42
CA LEU A 377 -14.49 -42.59 2.04
C LEU A 377 -15.34 -41.39 2.49
N ASP A 378 -14.69 -40.28 2.85
CA ASP A 378 -15.29 -38.95 3.01
C ASP A 378 -14.68 -37.93 2.03
N ASP A 379 -15.24 -36.73 1.99
CA ASP A 379 -14.82 -35.60 1.15
C ASP A 379 -13.77 -34.72 1.83
N GLY A 380 -13.42 -34.98 3.09
CA GLY A 380 -12.49 -34.15 3.83
C GLY A 380 -12.66 -34.20 5.34
N VAL A 381 -11.58 -33.81 6.02
CA VAL A 381 -11.61 -33.48 7.45
C VAL A 381 -11.76 -31.98 7.60
N ILE A 382 -12.79 -31.54 8.34
CA ILE A 382 -13.10 -30.14 8.58
C ILE A 382 -12.92 -29.81 10.07
N ASP A 383 -12.56 -28.55 10.40
CA ASP A 383 -12.64 -28.10 11.77
C ASP A 383 -14.12 -28.07 12.20
N PRO A 384 -14.47 -28.53 13.43
CA PRO A 384 -15.85 -28.48 13.90
C PRO A 384 -16.50 -27.09 13.79
N ARG A 385 -15.70 -26.02 13.91
CA ARG A 385 -16.15 -24.63 13.80
C ARG A 385 -16.57 -24.24 12.37
N ASP A 386 -15.96 -24.86 11.36
CA ASP A 386 -16.24 -24.58 9.94
C ASP A 386 -17.48 -25.34 9.43
N THR A 387 -18.11 -26.15 10.28
CA THR A 387 -19.24 -27.01 9.90
C THR A 387 -20.38 -26.19 9.30
N ARG A 388 -20.69 -25.01 9.84
CA ARG A 388 -21.75 -24.14 9.31
C ARG A 388 -21.48 -23.71 7.86
N ASP A 389 -20.25 -23.34 7.58
CA ASP A 389 -19.84 -22.86 6.25
C ASP A 389 -19.89 -24.00 5.23
N VAL A 390 -19.52 -25.20 5.66
CA VAL A 390 -19.66 -26.42 4.88
C VAL A 390 -21.11 -26.76 4.58
N LEU A 391 -22.02 -26.55 5.54
CA LEU A 391 -23.46 -26.73 5.32
C LEU A 391 -24.03 -25.69 4.34
N GLY A 392 -23.39 -24.53 4.19
CA GLY A 392 -23.70 -23.53 3.17
C GLY A 392 -23.42 -23.97 1.72
N MET A 393 -22.69 -25.07 1.50
CA MET A 393 -22.33 -25.56 0.16
C MET A 393 -23.50 -26.10 -0.67
N TRP A 394 -24.73 -26.02 -0.17
CA TRP A 394 -25.92 -26.23 -1.00
C TRP A 394 -26.08 -25.14 -2.06
N GLU A 395 -25.41 -24.00 -1.87
CA GLU A 395 -25.36 -22.87 -2.78
C GLU A 395 -24.22 -22.99 -3.79
N SER A 396 -24.49 -23.46 -4.99
CA SER A 396 -23.85 -22.78 -6.13
C SER A 396 -24.70 -21.53 -6.42
N GLY A 397 -24.35 -20.39 -5.78
CA GLY A 397 -24.97 -19.03 -5.81
C GLY A 397 -26.16 -18.83 -4.84
N ASP A 398 -26.36 -17.76 -4.06
CA ASP A 398 -25.97 -16.32 -4.08
C ASP A 398 -26.22 -15.67 -2.66
N GLU A 399 -25.64 -14.49 -2.37
CA GLU A 399 -25.54 -13.80 -1.05
C GLU A 399 -26.68 -12.79 -0.67
N GLY A 400 -26.73 -12.35 0.62
CA GLY A 400 -27.36 -11.09 1.04
C GLY A 400 -27.18 -10.58 2.50
N SER A 401 -26.63 -9.35 2.64
CA SER A 401 -26.75 -8.29 3.69
C SER A 401 -25.99 -8.33 5.05
N VAL A 402 -24.93 -7.50 5.21
CA VAL A 402 -24.28 -7.15 6.51
C VAL A 402 -23.88 -5.65 6.62
N GLU A 403 -24.40 -4.75 5.77
CA GLU A 403 -24.01 -3.32 5.82
C GLU A 403 -24.77 -2.50 6.88
N ASP A 404 -25.93 -2.97 7.35
CA ASP A 404 -26.78 -2.20 8.27
C ASP A 404 -26.50 -2.44 9.77
N LEU A 405 -25.70 -3.45 10.14
CA LEU A 405 -25.51 -3.80 11.56
C LEU A 405 -24.31 -3.11 12.23
N ILE A 406 -23.38 -2.56 11.45
CA ILE A 406 -22.09 -2.05 11.95
C ILE A 406 -22.21 -0.63 12.54
N ASN A 407 -23.22 0.15 12.13
CA ASN A 407 -23.37 1.54 12.56
C ASN A 407 -24.00 1.74 13.96
N ALA A 408 -24.60 0.70 14.56
CA ALA A 408 -25.37 0.88 15.80
C ALA A 408 -24.60 0.60 17.10
N LYS A 409 -23.42 -0.05 17.07
CA LYS A 409 -22.76 -0.55 18.31
C LYS A 409 -21.37 0.02 18.60
N LEU A 410 -20.82 0.88 17.74
CA LEU A 410 -19.47 1.42 17.94
C LEU A 410 -19.36 2.57 18.95
N HIS A 411 -20.48 3.10 19.46
CA HIS A 411 -20.48 4.30 20.30
C HIS A 411 -20.32 4.07 21.82
N GLU A 412 -20.29 2.82 22.30
CA GLU A 412 -20.38 2.54 23.74
C GLU A 412 -19.12 1.92 24.39
N LEU A 413 -18.11 1.51 23.61
CA LEU A 413 -17.02 0.65 24.11
C LEU A 413 -15.67 1.34 24.39
N LEU A 414 -15.57 2.67 24.29
CA LEU A 414 -14.31 3.40 24.52
C LEU A 414 -14.27 4.11 25.87
N ARG A 415 -13.99 3.37 26.95
CA ARG A 415 -13.40 3.93 28.18
C ARG A 415 -12.38 2.97 28.83
N LEU A 416 -11.22 3.54 29.18
CA LEU A 416 -10.24 3.20 30.24
C LEU A 416 -8.79 2.83 29.81
N PRO A 417 -7.79 3.16 30.66
CA PRO A 417 -6.44 3.60 30.30
C PRO A 417 -5.30 2.68 30.78
N GLY A 418 -4.07 2.92 30.33
CA GLY A 418 -2.85 2.35 30.91
C GLY A 418 -1.82 1.94 29.86
N LEU A 419 -0.75 2.74 29.72
CA LEU A 419 0.38 2.52 28.80
C LEU A 419 1.70 2.71 29.55
N SER A 420 2.57 1.71 29.49
CA SER A 420 4.02 1.92 29.48
C SER A 420 4.71 0.74 28.76
N CYS A 421 5.67 1.04 27.89
CA CYS A 421 6.67 0.10 27.40
C CYS A 421 7.89 0.85 26.83
N THR A 422 9.09 0.45 27.28
CA THR A 422 10.45 0.87 26.89
C THR A 422 10.97 -0.08 25.76
N ASP A 423 12.03 0.14 24.95
CA ASP A 423 13.46 0.36 25.28
C ASP A 423 14.29 0.77 24.02
N ALA A 424 13.87 1.80 23.28
CA ALA A 424 14.79 2.61 22.44
C ALA A 424 14.83 4.08 22.91
N GLN A 425 14.18 4.30 24.04
CA GLN A 425 13.91 5.59 24.66
C GLN A 425 14.99 5.96 25.69
N THR A 426 15.88 5.05 26.08
CA THR A 426 16.69 5.20 27.31
C THR A 426 17.83 6.21 27.22
N THR A 427 18.16 6.71 26.03
CA THR A 427 19.08 7.85 25.87
C THR A 427 18.34 9.16 25.53
N PHE A 428 17.06 9.07 25.13
CA PHE A 428 16.26 10.22 24.67
C PHE A 428 15.19 10.67 25.70
N MET A 429 14.76 9.77 26.59
CA MET A 429 13.73 10.01 27.62
C MET A 429 14.30 10.44 28.97
N THR A 430 15.62 10.36 29.19
CA THR A 430 16.25 10.73 30.47
C THR A 430 16.16 12.24 30.76
N HIS A 431 15.75 13.06 29.79
CA HIS A 431 15.47 14.49 29.97
C HIS A 431 13.98 14.84 30.10
N LEU A 432 13.05 13.88 30.00
CA LEU A 432 11.60 14.16 29.94
C LEU A 432 10.87 14.18 31.29
N THR A 433 11.55 13.99 32.43
CA THR A 433 10.91 13.94 33.76
C THR A 433 11.04 15.21 34.61
N THR A 434 11.63 16.28 34.10
CA THR A 434 11.67 17.56 34.82
C THR A 434 11.48 18.71 33.84
N MET A 435 10.25 19.09 33.50
CA MET A 435 9.88 20.45 33.08
C MET A 435 8.35 20.63 33.07
N HIS A 436 7.78 20.86 34.26
CA HIS A 436 6.48 21.50 34.40
C HIS A 436 6.68 22.90 35.00
N SER A 437 7.10 23.84 34.15
CA SER A 437 6.86 25.29 34.25
C SER A 437 7.59 26.02 33.11
N SER A 438 7.32 25.67 31.85
CA SER A 438 7.84 26.49 30.74
C SER A 438 7.19 27.89 30.79
N PRO A 439 7.95 28.98 30.63
CA PRO A 439 7.38 30.33 30.54
C PRO A 439 6.39 30.40 29.37
N ALA A 440 5.28 31.12 29.57
CA ALA A 440 4.27 31.29 28.53
C ALA A 440 4.85 32.07 27.34
N LYS A 441 4.68 31.54 26.13
CA LYS A 441 4.98 32.27 24.89
C LYS A 441 4.16 33.58 24.88
N PRO A 442 4.77 34.74 24.56
CA PRO A 442 4.02 35.98 24.40
C PRO A 442 2.92 35.81 23.34
N PRO A 443 1.72 36.38 23.55
CA PRO A 443 0.69 36.36 22.52
C PRO A 443 1.18 37.12 21.27
N ILE A 444 0.80 36.63 20.09
CA ILE A 444 1.09 37.33 18.84
C ILE A 444 0.20 38.57 18.76
N PHE A 445 0.83 39.73 18.66
CA PHE A 445 0.16 40.99 18.42
C PHE A 445 -0.36 41.06 16.99
N VAL A 446 -1.65 41.35 16.85
CA VAL A 446 -2.34 41.54 15.57
C VAL A 446 -2.67 43.02 15.45
N ALA A 447 -2.06 43.71 14.48
CA ALA A 447 -2.30 45.13 14.25
C ALA A 447 -3.79 45.39 13.94
N PRO A 448 -4.45 46.37 14.59
CA PRO A 448 -5.88 46.58 14.43
C PRO A 448 -6.23 47.13 13.03
N PRO A 449 -7.43 46.85 12.50
CA PRO A 449 -7.88 47.44 11.25
C PRO A 449 -8.08 48.96 11.42
N ILE A 450 -7.82 49.71 10.35
CA ILE A 450 -8.06 51.15 10.31
C ILE A 450 -9.47 51.41 9.80
N PHE A 451 -10.22 52.26 10.50
CA PHE A 451 -11.58 52.64 10.13
C PHE A 451 -11.63 54.07 9.57
N ARG A 452 -12.49 54.26 8.58
CA ARG A 452 -12.91 55.58 8.09
C ARG A 452 -13.78 56.27 9.15
N PRO A 453 -13.95 57.61 9.10
CA PRO A 453 -14.81 58.34 10.04
C PRO A 453 -16.27 57.87 10.07
N ASP A 454 -16.75 57.21 9.01
CA ASP A 454 -18.09 56.63 8.90
C ASP A 454 -18.23 55.23 9.55
N GLY A 455 -17.16 54.72 10.19
CA GLY A 455 -17.12 53.44 10.88
C GLY A 455 -16.84 52.23 9.98
N ARG A 456 -16.63 52.40 8.67
CA ARG A 456 -16.26 51.30 7.76
C ARG A 456 -14.74 51.08 7.75
N PRO A 457 -14.24 49.84 7.63
CA PRO A 457 -12.80 49.63 7.50
C PRO A 457 -12.29 50.28 6.21
N VAL A 458 -11.07 50.82 6.25
CA VAL A 458 -10.41 51.41 5.06
C VAL A 458 -10.23 50.35 3.99
N LEU A 459 -9.81 49.14 4.38
CA LEU A 459 -9.73 47.95 3.54
C LEU A 459 -10.80 46.97 4.02
N GLY A 460 -11.89 46.84 3.26
CA GLY A 460 -12.98 45.91 3.55
C GLY A 460 -12.91 44.62 2.74
N ARG A 461 -12.33 44.67 1.54
CA ARG A 461 -12.19 43.53 0.62
C ARG A 461 -10.76 43.38 0.12
N VAL A 462 -10.14 42.23 0.39
CA VAL A 462 -8.77 41.92 -0.04
C VAL A 462 -8.78 40.73 -0.99
N LEU A 463 -8.19 40.91 -2.17
CA LEU A 463 -7.93 39.83 -3.11
C LEU A 463 -6.56 39.21 -2.83
N VAL A 464 -6.51 37.90 -2.70
CA VAL A 464 -5.26 37.15 -2.51
C VAL A 464 -4.80 36.63 -3.86
N ALA A 465 -3.80 37.29 -4.45
CA ALA A 465 -3.27 36.96 -5.78
C ALA A 465 -2.23 35.82 -5.71
N ASN A 466 -2.59 34.74 -5.01
CA ASN A 466 -1.72 33.59 -4.77
C ASN A 466 -2.55 32.34 -4.43
N ARG A 467 -1.88 31.21 -4.22
CA ARG A 467 -2.49 29.90 -3.91
C ARG A 467 -1.77 29.18 -2.77
N GLY A 468 -2.24 27.98 -2.41
CA GLY A 468 -1.57 27.09 -1.47
C GLY A 468 -1.49 27.65 -0.05
N GLU A 469 -0.45 27.27 0.71
CA GLU A 469 -0.37 27.60 2.15
C GLU A 469 -0.37 29.11 2.42
N ILE A 470 0.30 29.91 1.58
CA ILE A 470 0.37 31.35 1.76
C ILE A 470 -0.97 32.04 1.57
N ALA A 471 -1.79 31.55 0.64
CA ALA A 471 -3.14 32.07 0.48
C ALA A 471 -3.98 31.78 1.74
N CYS A 472 -3.92 30.55 2.27
CA CYS A 472 -4.55 30.19 3.54
C CYS A 472 -4.06 31.06 4.71
N ARG A 473 -2.74 31.30 4.79
CA ARG A 473 -2.09 32.15 5.81
C ARG A 473 -2.62 33.59 5.76
N ILE A 474 -2.75 34.18 4.58
CA ILE A 474 -3.29 35.54 4.40
C ILE A 474 -4.78 35.60 4.73
N ILE A 475 -5.55 34.63 4.23
CA ILE A 475 -7.00 34.53 4.48
C ILE A 475 -7.26 34.45 5.99
N ARG A 476 -6.49 33.64 6.72
CA ARG A 476 -6.63 33.49 8.18
C ARG A 476 -6.46 34.82 8.91
N THR A 477 -5.46 35.63 8.57
CA THR A 477 -5.28 36.96 9.17
C THR A 477 -6.38 37.93 8.75
N CYS A 478 -6.80 37.92 7.48
CA CYS A 478 -7.91 38.76 7.04
C CYS A 478 -9.20 38.45 7.82
N LYS A 479 -9.48 37.18 8.10
CA LYS A 479 -10.61 36.76 8.95
C LYS A 479 -10.51 37.26 10.39
N LEU A 480 -9.31 37.25 10.99
CA LEU A 480 -9.07 37.84 12.31
C LEU A 480 -9.34 39.35 12.34
N LEU A 481 -9.14 40.02 11.19
CA LEU A 481 -9.36 41.46 11.02
C LEU A 481 -10.76 41.81 10.51
N PHE A 482 -11.66 40.82 10.34
CA PHE A 482 -13.01 40.99 9.77
C PHE A 482 -13.01 41.60 8.35
N ILE A 483 -12.02 41.22 7.53
CA ILE A 483 -11.89 41.63 6.14
C ILE A 483 -12.43 40.51 5.23
N THR A 484 -13.27 40.87 4.26
CA THR A 484 -13.77 39.92 3.25
C THR A 484 -12.64 39.52 2.30
N THR A 485 -12.46 38.22 2.12
CA THR A 485 -11.38 37.64 1.33
C THR A 485 -11.87 37.12 -0.01
N VAL A 486 -11.15 37.49 -1.07
CA VAL A 486 -11.41 37.00 -2.44
C VAL A 486 -10.19 36.23 -2.93
N ALA A 487 -10.28 34.91 -3.05
CA ALA A 487 -9.23 34.10 -3.64
C ALA A 487 -9.34 34.08 -5.18
N VAL A 488 -8.21 33.93 -5.86
CA VAL A 488 -8.19 33.54 -7.28
C VAL A 488 -7.70 32.10 -7.40
N PHE A 489 -8.19 31.38 -8.40
CA PHE A 489 -7.79 29.99 -8.62
C PHE A 489 -7.70 29.63 -10.10
N ALA A 490 -6.73 28.79 -10.46
CA ALA A 490 -6.71 28.13 -11.76
C ALA A 490 -7.66 26.92 -11.77
N ASP A 491 -8.03 26.41 -12.94
CA ASP A 491 -8.96 25.25 -13.05
C ASP A 491 -8.51 24.05 -12.20
N GLU A 492 -7.19 23.79 -12.14
CA GLU A 492 -6.57 22.70 -11.38
C GLU A 492 -6.55 22.95 -9.85
N ASP A 493 -6.86 24.18 -9.41
CA ASP A 493 -6.94 24.58 -8.01
C ASP A 493 -8.38 24.61 -7.47
N GLN A 494 -9.39 24.25 -8.27
CA GLN A 494 -10.80 24.42 -7.92
C GLN A 494 -11.16 23.86 -6.53
N ASP A 495 -10.58 22.73 -6.15
CA ASP A 495 -10.84 22.06 -4.87
C ASP A 495 -9.78 22.38 -3.79
N SER A 496 -8.85 23.31 -4.05
CA SER A 496 -7.76 23.64 -3.13
C SER A 496 -8.25 24.31 -1.85
N LEU A 497 -7.52 24.08 -0.76
CA LEU A 497 -7.90 24.55 0.57
C LEU A 497 -8.10 26.08 0.67
N HIS A 498 -7.32 26.88 -0.06
CA HIS A 498 -7.48 28.35 -0.03
C HIS A 498 -8.76 28.82 -0.70
N VAL A 499 -9.26 28.09 -1.71
CA VAL A 499 -10.55 28.35 -2.38
C VAL A 499 -11.69 28.10 -1.40
N GLN A 500 -11.62 26.98 -0.67
CA GLN A 500 -12.61 26.64 0.35
C GLN A 500 -12.59 27.59 1.56
N GLN A 501 -11.41 28.14 1.90
CA GLN A 501 -11.26 29.04 3.04
C GLN A 501 -11.66 30.49 2.74
N ALA A 502 -11.58 30.96 1.50
CA ALA A 502 -11.95 32.33 1.16
C ALA A 502 -13.47 32.56 1.24
N ASP A 503 -13.89 33.82 1.42
CA ASP A 503 -15.32 34.16 1.41
C ASP A 503 -15.90 34.15 -0.02
N GLU A 504 -15.07 34.53 -1.00
CA GLU A 504 -15.37 34.46 -2.43
C GLU A 504 -14.15 33.90 -3.17
N ALA A 505 -14.38 33.24 -4.32
CA ALA A 505 -13.31 32.73 -5.17
C ALA A 505 -13.63 32.94 -6.65
N ILE A 506 -12.63 33.31 -7.44
CA ILE A 506 -12.77 33.62 -8.87
C ILE A 506 -11.81 32.77 -9.70
N CYS A 507 -12.35 32.01 -10.65
CA CYS A 507 -11.53 31.26 -11.61
C CYS A 507 -10.83 32.24 -12.57
N ILE A 508 -9.52 32.06 -12.75
CA ILE A 508 -8.67 32.86 -13.64
C ILE A 508 -8.18 32.08 -14.87
N GLY A 509 -8.71 30.87 -15.10
CA GLY A 509 -8.43 30.01 -16.26
C GLY A 509 -7.47 28.84 -15.97
N PRO A 510 -7.09 28.07 -17.00
CA PRO A 510 -6.27 26.86 -16.82
C PRO A 510 -4.82 27.19 -16.47
N ALA A 511 -4.16 26.38 -15.63
CA ALA A 511 -2.80 26.63 -15.14
C ALA A 511 -1.74 26.74 -16.24
N ASP A 512 -1.94 26.05 -17.37
CA ASP A 512 -1.06 26.12 -18.55
C ASP A 512 -0.99 27.54 -19.16
N SER A 513 -2.02 28.36 -18.94
CA SER A 513 -2.02 29.76 -19.35
C SER A 513 -1.21 30.68 -18.41
N ARG A 514 -0.62 30.11 -17.34
CA ARG A 514 0.08 30.81 -16.26
C ARG A 514 -0.78 31.94 -15.66
N PRO A 515 -2.02 31.67 -15.25
CA PRO A 515 -3.01 32.71 -14.98
C PRO A 515 -2.63 33.58 -13.77
N TYR A 516 -1.93 33.02 -12.77
CA TYR A 516 -1.38 33.77 -11.63
C TYR A 516 -0.29 34.79 -11.99
N GLN A 517 0.23 34.76 -13.23
CA GLN A 517 1.23 35.70 -13.75
C GLN A 517 0.61 36.72 -14.73
N ASN A 518 -0.70 36.64 -15.00
CA ASN A 518 -1.37 37.55 -15.90
C ASN A 518 -1.83 38.82 -15.16
N ILE A 519 -1.03 39.88 -15.30
CA ILE A 519 -1.25 41.19 -14.67
C ILE A 519 -2.62 41.76 -15.06
N GLU A 520 -2.94 41.78 -16.35
CA GLU A 520 -4.16 42.39 -16.88
C GLU A 520 -5.40 41.66 -16.36
N ALA A 521 -5.39 40.33 -16.40
CA ALA A 521 -6.51 39.52 -15.92
C ALA A 521 -6.76 39.73 -14.42
N LEU A 522 -5.70 39.72 -13.59
CA LEU A 522 -5.83 39.91 -12.15
C LEU A 522 -6.34 41.31 -11.77
N VAL A 523 -5.86 42.36 -12.45
CA VAL A 523 -6.32 43.74 -12.22
C VAL A 523 -7.78 43.90 -12.66
N GLU A 524 -8.17 43.34 -13.81
CA GLU A 524 -9.55 43.41 -14.28
C GLU A 524 -10.52 42.62 -13.39
N VAL A 525 -10.10 41.44 -12.91
CA VAL A 525 -10.86 40.67 -11.91
C VAL A 525 -11.04 41.49 -10.63
N ALA A 526 -9.98 42.13 -10.13
CA ALA A 526 -10.04 42.92 -8.92
C ALA A 526 -10.96 44.15 -9.04
N LYS A 527 -10.95 44.84 -10.20
CA LYS A 527 -11.88 45.94 -10.49
C LYS A 527 -13.33 45.47 -10.51
N LYS A 528 -13.63 44.38 -11.22
CA LYS A 528 -14.99 43.83 -11.33
C LYS A 528 -15.54 43.36 -9.98
N ALA A 529 -14.67 42.84 -9.11
CA ALA A 529 -15.03 42.36 -7.78
C ALA A 529 -15.00 43.46 -6.69
N ASN A 530 -14.80 44.73 -7.07
CA ASN A 530 -14.71 45.89 -6.17
C ASN A 530 -13.73 45.65 -5.00
N ILE A 531 -12.52 45.24 -5.33
CA ILE A 531 -11.46 44.94 -4.36
C ILE A 531 -10.79 46.23 -3.88
N ASP A 532 -10.58 46.38 -2.57
CA ASP A 532 -9.88 47.54 -1.99
C ASP A 532 -8.35 47.37 -2.07
N ALA A 533 -7.86 46.15 -1.87
CA ALA A 533 -6.44 45.84 -1.90
C ALA A 533 -6.11 44.43 -2.43
N ILE A 534 -4.94 44.27 -3.04
CA ILE A 534 -4.42 42.98 -3.48
C ILE A 534 -3.22 42.60 -2.63
N HIS A 535 -3.27 41.42 -2.03
CA HIS A 535 -2.13 40.81 -1.35
C HIS A 535 -1.46 39.77 -2.28
N PRO A 536 -0.22 39.99 -2.73
CA PRO A 536 0.45 39.06 -3.65
C PRO A 536 1.06 37.85 -2.92
N GLY A 537 1.28 37.94 -1.61
CA GLY A 537 1.99 36.89 -0.88
C GLY A 537 3.46 36.85 -1.29
N TYR A 538 3.94 35.67 -1.68
CA TYR A 538 5.30 35.49 -2.19
C TYR A 538 5.31 34.69 -3.51
N GLY A 539 6.34 34.86 -4.33
CA GLY A 539 6.38 34.27 -5.67
C GLY A 539 5.33 34.89 -6.60
N TYR A 540 5.17 34.31 -7.80
CA TYR A 540 4.34 34.86 -8.87
C TYR A 540 4.66 36.34 -9.17
N LEU A 541 3.74 37.26 -8.88
CA LEU A 541 3.87 38.68 -9.18
C LEU A 541 4.26 39.53 -7.96
N SER A 542 4.61 38.91 -6.81
CA SER A 542 4.92 39.65 -5.58
C SER A 542 6.10 40.61 -5.70
N GLU A 543 7.04 40.32 -6.59
CA GLU A 543 8.25 41.12 -6.83
C GLU A 543 8.24 41.74 -8.23
N ASN A 544 7.05 41.89 -8.83
CA ASN A 544 6.89 42.49 -10.15
C ASN A 544 6.46 43.95 -10.03
N ALA A 545 7.36 44.88 -10.36
CA ALA A 545 7.10 46.31 -10.28
C ALA A 545 5.95 46.78 -11.19
N PHE A 546 5.79 46.17 -12.38
CA PHE A 546 4.70 46.48 -13.30
C PHE A 546 3.34 46.08 -12.73
N PHE A 547 3.27 44.94 -12.05
CA PHE A 547 2.05 44.51 -11.36
C PHE A 547 1.66 45.50 -10.25
N ALA A 548 2.62 45.85 -9.37
CA ALA A 548 2.37 46.81 -8.30
C ALA A 548 1.92 48.18 -8.85
N ALA A 549 2.52 48.64 -9.96
CA ALA A 549 2.12 49.87 -10.64
C ALA A 549 0.71 49.77 -11.23
N ALA A 550 0.39 48.69 -11.95
CA ALA A 550 -0.93 48.47 -12.55
C ALA A 550 -2.04 48.39 -11.50
N VAL A 551 -1.77 47.78 -10.34
CA VAL A 551 -2.69 47.75 -9.20
C VAL A 551 -2.94 49.17 -8.66
N ALA A 552 -1.88 49.97 -8.48
CA ALA A 552 -2.00 51.36 -8.03
C ALA A 552 -2.73 52.26 -9.03
N GLU A 553 -2.46 52.12 -10.33
CA GLU A 553 -3.14 52.83 -11.42
C GLU A 553 -4.63 52.48 -11.51
N ALA A 554 -5.01 51.26 -11.14
CA ALA A 554 -6.40 50.83 -11.03
C ALA A 554 -7.13 51.39 -9.80
N GLY A 555 -6.46 52.16 -8.94
CA GLY A 555 -7.02 52.70 -7.69
C GLY A 555 -7.13 51.68 -6.56
N ILE A 556 -6.48 50.52 -6.70
CA ILE A 556 -6.48 49.41 -5.73
C ILE A 556 -5.15 49.48 -4.95
N ARG A 557 -5.16 49.15 -3.65
CA ARG A 557 -3.93 49.14 -2.84
C ARG A 557 -3.13 47.86 -3.08
N PHE A 558 -1.84 48.00 -3.39
CA PHE A 558 -0.92 46.86 -3.39
C PHE A 558 -0.38 46.64 -1.97
N ILE A 559 -0.60 45.46 -1.38
CA ILE A 559 -0.10 45.14 -0.04
C ILE A 559 1.32 44.58 -0.17
N GLY A 560 2.29 45.48 -0.25
CA GLY A 560 3.70 45.16 -0.45
C GLY A 560 4.53 46.44 -0.62
N PRO A 561 5.80 46.33 -1.03
CA PRO A 561 6.65 47.49 -1.27
C PRO A 561 6.19 48.32 -2.48
N SER A 562 6.63 49.58 -2.53
CA SER A 562 6.30 50.48 -3.65
C SER A 562 6.86 49.96 -4.99
N PRO A 563 6.23 50.26 -6.15
CA PRO A 563 6.73 49.85 -7.46
C PRO A 563 8.18 50.30 -7.71
N SER A 564 8.55 51.49 -7.24
CA SER A 564 9.92 52.00 -7.31
C SER A 564 10.90 51.17 -6.48
N SER A 565 10.52 50.78 -5.26
CA SER A 565 11.38 49.96 -4.39
C SER A 565 11.60 48.58 -5.00
N ILE A 566 10.56 47.99 -5.60
CA ILE A 566 10.64 46.70 -6.30
C ILE A 566 11.56 46.81 -7.53
N ALA A 567 11.35 47.83 -8.39
CA ALA A 567 12.14 48.01 -9.61
C ALA A 567 13.63 48.24 -9.32
N GLN A 568 13.94 49.04 -8.29
CA GLN A 568 15.31 49.40 -7.93
C GLN A 568 16.11 48.24 -7.32
N LEU A 569 15.43 47.23 -6.78
CA LEU A 569 16.02 46.04 -6.18
C LEU A 569 15.89 44.77 -7.03
N GLY A 570 15.15 44.81 -8.13
CA GLY A 570 14.82 43.64 -8.94
C GLY A 570 16.01 43.08 -9.74
N ASP A 571 16.97 43.92 -10.14
CA ASP A 571 18.22 43.49 -10.77
C ASP A 571 19.36 43.54 -9.73
N LYS A 572 20.04 42.40 -9.53
CA LYS A 572 21.10 42.23 -8.52
C LYS A 572 22.28 43.16 -8.77
N ARG A 573 22.58 43.42 -10.04
CA ARG A 573 23.66 44.31 -10.47
C ARG A 573 23.29 45.74 -10.12
N ASP A 574 22.10 46.18 -10.51
CA ASP A 574 21.65 47.55 -10.31
C ASP A 574 21.47 47.85 -8.81
N ALA A 575 20.99 46.88 -8.02
CA ALA A 575 20.92 46.96 -6.57
C ALA A 575 22.31 47.14 -5.93
N LYS A 576 23.31 46.36 -6.36
CA LYS A 576 24.69 46.45 -5.84
C LYS A 576 25.40 47.71 -6.27
N GLU A 577 25.23 48.13 -7.52
CA GLU A 577 25.75 49.40 -8.01
C GLU A 577 25.15 50.56 -7.21
N TYR A 578 23.83 50.54 -7.01
CA TYR A 578 23.12 51.55 -6.24
C TYR A 578 23.60 51.60 -4.78
N LEU A 579 23.72 50.44 -4.11
CA LEU A 579 24.19 50.37 -2.73
C LEU A 579 25.67 50.79 -2.61
N SER A 580 26.54 50.38 -3.53
CA SER A 580 27.97 50.77 -3.49
C SER A 580 28.19 52.28 -3.58
N LYS A 581 27.30 53.00 -4.28
CA LYS A 581 27.38 54.44 -4.48
C LYS A 581 26.73 55.25 -3.37
N ASN A 582 25.72 54.69 -2.69
CA ASN A 582 24.81 55.43 -1.81
C ASN A 582 24.78 54.91 -0.37
N SER A 583 25.55 53.88 -0.04
CA SER A 583 25.52 53.21 1.26
C SER A 583 26.89 52.65 1.63
N SER A 584 27.12 52.44 2.92
CA SER A 584 28.31 51.76 3.47
C SER A 584 28.12 50.25 3.66
N VAL A 585 27.03 49.68 3.13
CA VAL A 585 26.70 48.25 3.22
C VAL A 585 27.88 47.39 2.73
N PRO A 586 28.34 46.39 3.51
CA PRO A 586 29.41 45.50 3.09
C PRO A 586 28.95 44.63 1.90
N LEU A 587 29.53 44.85 0.72
CA LEU A 587 29.26 44.03 -0.48
C LEU A 587 30.28 42.89 -0.60
N ILE A 588 29.84 41.76 -1.17
CA ILE A 588 30.76 40.67 -1.52
C ILE A 588 31.74 41.18 -2.58
N PRO A 589 33.06 40.95 -2.41
CA PRO A 589 34.04 41.25 -3.45
C PRO A 589 33.65 40.58 -4.76
N GLY A 590 33.53 41.35 -5.84
CA GLY A 590 33.02 40.85 -7.10
C GLY A 590 33.09 41.85 -8.24
N TYR A 591 32.65 41.40 -9.40
CA TYR A 591 32.50 42.18 -10.62
C TYR A 591 31.04 42.16 -11.06
N ALA A 592 30.45 43.36 -11.14
CA ALA A 592 29.05 43.58 -11.48
C ALA A 592 28.90 44.79 -12.43
N GLU A 593 29.90 45.04 -13.28
CA GLU A 593 29.84 46.17 -14.22
C GLU A 593 29.19 45.77 -15.57
N ARG A 594 28.99 46.76 -16.44
CA ARG A 594 28.28 46.59 -17.73
C ARG A 594 29.09 45.86 -18.81
N ASP A 595 30.40 45.78 -18.68
CA ASP A 595 31.22 45.06 -19.65
C ASP A 595 31.09 43.56 -19.40
N GLN A 596 30.52 42.86 -20.37
CA GLN A 596 30.18 41.44 -20.29
C GLN A 596 31.05 40.60 -21.23
N ASP A 597 32.17 41.17 -21.72
CA ASP A 597 33.11 40.43 -22.54
C ASP A 597 33.67 39.20 -21.77
N PRO A 598 33.61 37.98 -22.33
CA PRO A 598 34.05 36.77 -21.63
C PRO A 598 35.52 36.80 -21.17
N VAL A 599 36.42 37.47 -21.91
CA VAL A 599 37.83 37.59 -21.55
C VAL A 599 37.99 38.56 -20.39
N ARG A 600 37.22 39.66 -20.40
CA ARG A 600 37.15 40.59 -19.27
C ARG A 600 36.65 39.91 -18.00
N LEU A 601 35.57 39.14 -18.11
CA LEU A 601 34.97 38.38 -17.01
C LEU A 601 35.96 37.35 -16.42
N GLU A 602 36.70 36.64 -17.27
CA GLU A 602 37.76 35.72 -16.82
C GLU A 602 38.90 36.45 -16.09
N ALA A 603 39.33 37.61 -16.59
CA ALA A 603 40.36 38.42 -15.94
C ALA A 603 39.94 38.97 -14.56
N GLU A 604 38.67 39.35 -14.40
CA GLU A 604 38.14 39.78 -13.10
C GLU A 604 37.95 38.59 -12.14
N ALA A 605 37.58 37.40 -12.63
CA ALA A 605 37.57 36.18 -11.81
C ALA A 605 38.98 35.84 -11.28
N ASP A 606 40.01 35.96 -12.12
CA ASP A 606 41.42 35.76 -11.71
C ASP A 606 41.85 36.76 -10.63
N LYS A 607 41.37 38.02 -10.73
CA LYS A 607 41.66 39.09 -9.76
C LYS A 607 40.94 38.90 -8.42
N ILE A 608 39.68 38.44 -8.45
CA ILE A 608 38.90 38.10 -7.24
C ILE A 608 39.52 36.88 -6.54
N GLY A 609 40.02 35.93 -7.33
CA GLY A 609 40.64 34.69 -6.87
C GLY A 609 39.64 33.58 -6.62
N TYR A 610 39.93 32.37 -7.11
CA TYR A 610 39.06 31.20 -6.99
C TYR A 610 39.01 30.66 -5.54
N PRO A 611 37.91 29.98 -5.11
CA PRO A 611 36.68 29.77 -5.88
C PRO A 611 35.86 31.07 -6.05
N VAL A 612 35.20 31.21 -7.20
CA VAL A 612 34.27 32.30 -7.53
C VAL A 612 32.89 31.74 -7.85
N LEU A 613 31.86 32.56 -7.73
CA LEU A 613 30.47 32.24 -8.04
C LEU A 613 30.01 33.14 -9.18
N ILE A 614 29.67 32.54 -10.31
CA ILE A 614 29.01 33.25 -11.43
C ILE A 614 27.51 33.21 -11.13
N LYS A 615 26.84 34.35 -11.20
CA LYS A 615 25.37 34.45 -11.07
C LYS A 615 24.78 35.22 -12.24
N ALA A 616 23.58 34.87 -12.65
CA ALA A 616 22.75 35.71 -13.51
C ALA A 616 22.45 37.07 -12.83
N SER A 617 22.40 38.14 -13.60
CA SER A 617 22.09 39.50 -13.09
C SER A 617 20.62 39.66 -12.74
N ALA A 618 19.75 39.01 -13.50
CA ALA A 618 18.31 38.92 -13.26
C ALA A 618 17.94 37.52 -12.72
N GLY A 619 16.93 37.46 -11.84
CA GLY A 619 16.37 36.19 -11.33
C GLY A 619 16.71 35.86 -9.87
N GLY A 620 15.87 35.03 -9.25
CA GLY A 620 15.97 34.57 -7.85
C GLY A 620 15.93 33.04 -7.70
N GLY A 621 16.15 32.52 -6.49
CA GLY A 621 15.99 31.08 -6.20
C GLY A 621 17.13 30.17 -6.67
N GLY A 622 18.32 30.73 -6.89
CA GLY A 622 19.54 29.97 -7.19
C GLY A 622 19.70 29.41 -8.61
N LYS A 623 18.72 29.63 -9.49
CA LYS A 623 18.83 29.39 -10.94
C LYS A 623 19.87 30.34 -11.56
N GLY A 624 20.66 29.85 -12.51
CA GLY A 624 21.71 30.60 -13.18
C GLY A 624 22.93 30.89 -12.31
N MET A 625 23.23 30.06 -11.29
CA MET A 625 24.44 30.21 -10.46
C MET A 625 25.41 29.03 -10.67
N ARG A 626 26.72 29.30 -10.73
CA ARG A 626 27.75 28.27 -10.88
C ARG A 626 28.99 28.59 -10.04
N ILE A 627 29.38 27.64 -9.20
CA ILE A 627 30.65 27.71 -8.46
C ILE A 627 31.75 27.27 -9.42
N VAL A 628 32.79 28.10 -9.53
CA VAL A 628 34.00 27.82 -10.32
C VAL A 628 35.14 27.71 -9.33
N ARG A 629 35.73 26.51 -9.21
CA ARG A 629 36.77 26.23 -8.21
C ARG A 629 38.16 26.51 -8.76
N GLU A 630 38.33 26.39 -10.07
CA GLU A 630 39.60 26.62 -10.76
C GLU A 630 39.39 27.27 -12.13
N LYS A 631 40.44 27.93 -12.64
CA LYS A 631 40.39 28.69 -13.88
C LYS A 631 39.95 27.87 -15.10
N SER A 632 40.34 26.60 -15.18
CA SER A 632 39.98 25.65 -16.24
C SER A 632 38.47 25.53 -16.44
N GLU A 633 37.69 25.65 -15.37
CA GLU A 633 36.23 25.48 -15.37
C GLU A 633 35.48 26.75 -15.80
N PHE A 634 36.13 27.93 -15.77
CA PHE A 634 35.46 29.22 -15.85
C PHE A 634 34.69 29.42 -17.16
N LYS A 635 35.32 29.13 -18.31
CA LYS A 635 34.72 29.36 -19.63
C LYS A 635 33.44 28.53 -19.83
N GLU A 636 33.48 27.26 -19.45
CA GLU A 636 32.32 26.37 -19.56
C GLU A 636 31.21 26.77 -18.57
N ALA A 637 31.57 27.15 -17.35
CA ALA A 637 30.63 27.63 -16.34
C ALA A 637 29.94 28.94 -16.78
N LEU A 638 30.68 29.89 -17.34
CA LEU A 638 30.14 31.16 -17.85
C LEU A 638 29.19 30.94 -19.02
N LEU A 639 29.55 30.11 -20.00
CA LEU A 639 28.70 29.80 -21.14
C LEU A 639 27.37 29.16 -20.71
N ARG A 640 27.42 28.26 -19.73
CA ARG A 640 26.21 27.66 -19.14
C ARG A 640 25.37 28.68 -18.39
N CYS A 641 25.99 29.50 -17.55
CA CYS A 641 25.29 30.52 -16.76
C CYS A 641 24.59 31.56 -17.66
N THR A 642 25.28 32.07 -18.68
CA THR A 642 24.72 33.03 -19.65
C THR A 642 23.56 32.44 -20.46
N SER A 643 23.69 31.19 -20.93
CA SER A 643 22.63 30.50 -21.68
C SER A 643 21.38 30.24 -20.82
N GLU A 644 21.57 29.84 -19.56
CA GLU A 644 20.48 29.64 -18.60
C GLU A 644 19.80 30.97 -18.23
N ALA A 645 20.58 32.02 -18.02
CA ALA A 645 20.07 33.35 -17.68
C ALA A 645 19.23 33.95 -18.82
N GLU A 646 19.70 33.83 -20.07
CA GLU A 646 18.97 34.29 -21.25
C GLU A 646 17.61 33.58 -21.39
N ARG A 647 17.61 32.26 -21.18
CA ARG A 647 16.39 31.46 -21.30
C ARG A 647 15.37 31.75 -20.19
N SER A 648 15.85 31.81 -18.95
CA SER A 648 14.99 31.87 -17.78
C SER A 648 14.53 33.29 -17.46
N PHE A 649 15.34 34.30 -17.82
CA PHE A 649 15.13 35.69 -17.42
C PHE A 649 15.21 36.70 -18.58
N GLY A 650 15.48 36.26 -19.81
CA GLY A 650 15.57 37.13 -21.00
C GLY A 650 16.79 38.05 -21.00
N SER A 651 17.81 37.72 -20.20
CA SER A 651 19.05 38.50 -20.09
C SER A 651 20.26 37.59 -19.89
N SER A 652 21.24 37.69 -20.78
CA SER A 652 22.49 36.93 -20.73
C SER A 652 23.54 37.53 -19.79
N HIS A 653 23.22 38.59 -19.05
CA HIS A 653 24.19 39.27 -18.20
C HIS A 653 24.50 38.48 -16.92
N CYS A 654 25.79 38.39 -16.59
CA CYS A 654 26.28 37.72 -15.39
C CYS A 654 27.07 38.68 -14.49
N LEU A 655 27.15 38.30 -13.21
CA LEU A 655 28.01 38.90 -12.21
C LEU A 655 28.91 37.81 -11.60
N ILE A 656 30.11 38.20 -11.19
CA ILE A 656 31.12 37.30 -10.60
C ILE A 656 31.35 37.74 -9.17
N GLU A 657 31.18 36.82 -8.22
CA GLU A 657 31.38 37.11 -6.81
C GLU A 657 32.39 36.15 -6.21
N LYS A 658 33.07 36.59 -5.15
CA LYS A 658 33.84 35.67 -4.32
C LYS A 658 32.91 34.61 -3.73
N TYR A 659 33.23 33.33 -3.92
CA TYR A 659 32.47 32.26 -3.29
C TYR A 659 32.93 32.08 -1.83
N ILE A 660 31.96 32.11 -0.91
CA ILE A 660 32.20 31.90 0.53
C ILE A 660 31.89 30.43 0.85
N GLU A 661 32.92 29.60 1.02
CA GLU A 661 32.76 28.14 1.18
C GLU A 661 32.06 27.74 2.48
N SER A 662 32.47 28.35 3.60
CA SER A 662 31.91 28.09 4.93
C SER A 662 31.00 29.24 5.36
N GLY A 663 29.97 29.49 4.56
CA GLY A 663 29.01 30.57 4.79
C GLY A 663 27.82 30.14 5.66
N LYS A 664 27.27 31.07 6.44
CA LYS A 664 25.91 30.99 6.98
C LYS A 664 25.00 31.94 6.21
N HIS A 665 23.84 31.45 5.79
CA HIS A 665 22.82 32.29 5.18
C HIS A 665 21.97 32.87 6.32
N ILE A 666 22.10 34.17 6.55
CA ILE A 666 21.40 34.87 7.62
C ILE A 666 20.69 36.07 7.02
N GLU A 667 19.45 36.27 7.42
CA GLU A 667 18.62 37.33 6.87
C GLU A 667 17.96 38.16 7.97
N ILE A 668 17.73 39.43 7.69
CA ILE A 668 17.07 40.36 8.61
C ILE A 668 15.70 40.71 8.06
N GLN A 669 14.66 40.50 8.86
CA GLN A 669 13.32 40.97 8.56
C GLN A 669 13.25 42.48 8.76
N VAL A 670 12.95 43.23 7.72
CA VAL A 670 12.67 44.66 7.79
C VAL A 670 11.19 44.93 7.54
N PHE A 671 10.72 46.03 8.09
CA PHE A 671 9.37 46.53 7.88
C PHE A 671 9.39 48.05 7.82
N GLY A 672 8.60 48.65 6.92
CA GLY A 672 8.49 50.11 6.83
C GLY A 672 7.10 50.61 6.45
N ASP A 673 6.83 51.88 6.73
CA ASP A 673 5.65 52.62 6.26
C ASP A 673 6.00 53.80 5.34
N GLY A 674 7.20 53.76 4.75
CA GLY A 674 7.77 54.82 3.91
C GLY A 674 8.49 55.93 4.69
N GLU A 675 8.24 56.08 5.99
CA GLU A 675 8.85 57.09 6.85
C GLU A 675 9.62 56.47 8.03
N THR A 676 8.99 55.51 8.70
CA THR A 676 9.50 54.76 9.83
C THR A 676 9.88 53.35 9.39
N PHE A 677 11.03 52.88 9.85
CA PHE A 677 11.61 51.59 9.47
C PHE A 677 12.04 50.83 10.72
N ILE A 678 11.61 49.58 10.83
CA ILE A 678 11.93 48.70 11.97
C ILE A 678 12.55 47.39 11.48
N SER A 679 13.39 46.80 12.33
CA SER A 679 13.93 45.45 12.14
C SER A 679 13.19 44.51 13.08
N LEU A 680 12.62 43.44 12.54
CA LEU A 680 12.09 42.31 13.31
C LEU A 680 13.15 41.22 13.53
N LEU A 681 14.43 41.61 13.45
CA LEU A 681 15.62 40.82 13.77
C LEU A 681 15.88 39.67 12.77
N ASP A 682 16.76 38.75 13.15
CA ASP A 682 17.42 37.78 12.28
C ASP A 682 16.72 36.43 12.20
N ARG A 683 16.87 35.78 11.03
CA ARG A 683 16.64 34.36 10.79
C ARG A 683 17.89 33.73 10.19
N GLU A 684 18.11 32.46 10.47
CA GLU A 684 19.15 31.64 9.85
C GLU A 684 18.52 30.58 8.95
N CYS A 685 18.93 30.56 7.69
CA CYS A 685 18.39 29.69 6.64
C CYS A 685 19.51 28.88 5.97
N SER A 686 20.60 28.58 6.71
CA SER A 686 21.78 27.95 6.13
C SER A 686 21.52 26.52 5.65
N VAL A 687 20.53 25.80 6.19
CA VAL A 687 20.24 24.43 5.73
C VAL A 687 19.39 24.49 4.46
N GLN A 688 20.07 24.40 3.32
CA GLN A 688 19.49 24.54 1.99
C GLN A 688 19.99 23.45 1.03
N ARG A 689 19.14 22.99 0.12
CA ARG A 689 19.47 22.02 -0.94
C ARG A 689 19.47 22.71 -2.28
N ARG A 690 20.61 22.77 -2.99
CA ARG A 690 20.71 23.47 -4.30
C ARG A 690 20.06 24.87 -4.26
N HIS A 691 20.31 25.61 -3.16
CA HIS A 691 19.74 26.95 -2.88
C HIS A 691 18.24 27.01 -2.54
N GLN A 692 17.55 25.87 -2.42
CA GLN A 692 16.20 25.79 -1.84
C GLN A 692 16.31 25.69 -0.32
N LYS A 693 15.74 26.63 0.43
CA LYS A 693 15.70 26.62 1.91
C LYS A 693 14.86 25.42 2.40
N ILE A 694 15.36 24.68 3.37
CA ILE A 694 14.73 23.44 3.90
C ILE A 694 14.39 23.56 5.38
N VAL A 695 15.33 24.10 6.16
CA VAL A 695 15.17 24.37 7.60
C VAL A 695 15.59 25.80 7.89
N GLU A 696 14.75 26.49 8.65
CA GLU A 696 14.93 27.86 9.05
C GLU A 696 14.77 28.00 10.56
N GLU A 697 15.58 28.86 11.18
CA GLU A 697 15.45 29.12 12.61
C GLU A 697 15.65 30.59 12.99
N SER A 698 15.01 30.99 14.08
CA SER A 698 15.07 32.35 14.61
C SER A 698 15.14 32.30 16.13
N PRO A 699 16.04 33.05 16.79
CA PRO A 699 17.19 33.76 16.21
C PRO A 699 18.26 32.83 15.63
N SER A 700 19.26 33.37 14.92
CA SER A 700 20.51 32.64 14.70
C SER A 700 21.25 32.45 16.03
N SER A 701 21.54 31.21 16.38
CA SER A 701 22.34 30.90 17.59
C SER A 701 23.83 31.17 17.42
N TRP A 702 24.32 31.36 16.20
CA TRP A 702 25.73 31.60 15.93
C TRP A 702 26.11 33.09 16.04
N LEU A 703 25.19 34.00 15.74
CA LEU A 703 25.48 35.44 15.77
C LEU A 703 25.79 35.94 17.18
N SER A 704 26.87 36.72 17.30
CA SER A 704 27.08 37.56 18.47
C SER A 704 26.06 38.70 18.50
N PRO A 705 25.69 39.21 19.69
CA PRO A 705 24.80 40.37 19.80
C PRO A 705 25.29 41.59 19.00
N SER A 706 26.62 41.81 18.95
CA SER A 706 27.23 42.91 18.19
C SER A 706 27.07 42.74 16.68
N MET A 707 27.26 41.51 16.16
CA MET A 707 27.09 41.23 14.73
C MET A 707 25.62 41.35 14.32
N ARG A 708 24.69 40.82 15.13
CA ARG A 708 23.24 40.99 14.93
C ARG A 708 22.83 42.46 14.86
N GLN A 709 23.36 43.28 15.78
CA GLN A 709 23.10 44.72 15.78
C GLN A 709 23.65 45.40 14.52
N ALA A 710 24.86 45.05 14.09
CA ALA A 710 25.47 45.59 12.88
C ALA A 710 24.68 45.19 11.61
N MET A 711 24.26 43.93 11.50
CA MET A 711 23.43 43.46 10.40
C MET A 711 22.05 44.13 10.39
N SER A 712 21.42 44.29 11.55
CA SER A 712 20.14 44.98 11.68
C SER A 712 20.24 46.46 11.30
N ALA A 713 21.30 47.14 11.72
CA ALA A 713 21.57 48.53 11.33
C ALA A 713 21.79 48.66 9.82
N CYS A 714 22.53 47.73 9.22
CA CYS A 714 22.75 47.65 7.78
C CYS A 714 21.44 47.46 7.01
N ALA A 715 20.58 46.53 7.46
CA ALA A 715 19.27 46.30 6.86
C ALA A 715 18.35 47.54 6.96
N LEU A 716 18.39 48.25 8.09
CA LEU A 716 17.65 49.50 8.28
C LEU A 716 18.19 50.68 7.45
N GLU A 717 19.50 50.72 7.21
CA GLU A 717 20.10 51.69 6.28
C GLU A 717 19.56 51.48 4.86
N ILE A 718 19.53 50.23 4.39
CA ILE A 718 18.95 49.86 3.09
C ILE A 718 17.46 50.23 3.02
N ALA A 719 16.67 49.86 4.03
CA ALA A 719 15.24 50.18 4.07
C ALA A 719 14.98 51.69 4.01
N ARG A 720 15.77 52.49 4.75
CA ARG A 720 15.65 53.96 4.75
C ARG A 720 16.03 54.56 3.40
N LEU A 721 17.12 54.08 2.80
CA LEU A 721 17.59 54.56 1.50
C LEU A 721 16.52 54.39 0.42
N LEU A 722 15.77 53.30 0.49
CA LEU A 722 14.74 52.93 -0.49
C LEU A 722 13.32 53.40 -0.14
N LYS A 723 13.17 54.13 0.99
CA LYS A 723 11.87 54.48 1.57
C LYS A 723 10.91 53.29 1.58
N TYR A 724 11.40 52.18 2.11
CA TYR A 724 10.74 50.89 2.04
C TYR A 724 9.36 50.88 2.70
N GLU A 725 8.41 50.18 2.09
CA GLU A 725 7.04 50.01 2.57
C GLU A 725 6.73 48.52 2.75
N SER A 726 5.87 48.19 3.72
CA SER A 726 5.46 46.82 4.03
C SER A 726 6.62 45.94 4.54
N ALA A 727 6.49 44.62 4.43
CA ALA A 727 7.51 43.65 4.82
C ALA A 727 8.54 43.42 3.71
N GLY A 728 9.81 43.31 4.11
CA GLY A 728 10.91 42.93 3.23
C GLY A 728 11.99 42.17 3.98
N THR A 729 12.86 41.46 3.26
CA THR A 729 13.95 40.71 3.89
C THR A 729 15.27 41.04 3.23
N VAL A 730 16.25 41.45 4.04
CA VAL A 730 17.64 41.68 3.59
C VAL A 730 18.45 40.42 3.88
N GLU A 731 18.94 39.76 2.83
CA GLU A 731 19.72 38.54 2.95
C GLU A 731 21.23 38.84 3.00
N PHE A 732 21.94 38.11 3.86
CA PHE A 732 23.37 38.20 4.04
C PHE A 732 24.02 36.82 3.98
N ILE A 733 25.27 36.79 3.51
CA ILE A 733 26.17 35.66 3.71
C ILE A 733 27.18 36.02 4.79
N VAL A 734 27.30 35.18 5.82
CA VAL A 734 28.28 35.34 6.89
C VAL A 734 29.44 34.38 6.66
N ASP A 735 30.62 34.93 6.43
CA ASP A 735 31.88 34.19 6.40
C ASP A 735 32.29 33.86 7.85
N ILE A 736 32.14 32.60 8.22
CA ILE A 736 32.47 32.09 9.56
C ILE A 736 33.95 32.27 9.86
N ALA A 737 34.83 32.02 8.88
CA ALA A 737 36.28 32.06 9.07
C ALA A 737 36.79 33.48 9.31
N GLN A 738 36.26 34.45 8.57
CA GLN A 738 36.63 35.86 8.70
C GLN A 738 35.79 36.62 9.74
N LYS A 739 34.70 36.02 10.23
CA LYS A 739 33.69 36.66 11.09
C LYS A 739 33.17 37.98 10.48
N ARG A 740 32.90 37.96 9.18
CA ARG A 740 32.37 39.09 8.40
C ARG A 740 31.07 38.70 7.73
N PHE A 741 30.17 39.65 7.56
CA PHE A 741 28.95 39.46 6.79
C PHE A 741 28.98 40.34 5.54
N TYR A 742 28.32 39.88 4.49
CA TYR A 742 28.21 40.58 3.23
C TYR A 742 26.78 40.51 2.73
N PHE A 743 26.30 41.61 2.13
CA PHE A 743 24.99 41.71 1.52
C PHE A 743 24.88 40.78 0.30
N LEU A 744 23.78 40.02 0.24
CA LEU A 744 23.40 39.20 -0.90
C LEU A 744 22.38 39.93 -1.77
N GLU A 745 21.17 40.10 -1.25
CA GLU A 745 20.03 40.70 -1.96
C GLU A 745 18.94 41.16 -1.00
N VAL A 746 17.94 41.88 -1.53
CA VAL A 746 16.71 42.22 -0.80
C VAL A 746 15.54 41.54 -1.50
N ASN A 747 14.81 40.70 -0.77
CA ASN A 747 13.56 40.13 -1.26
C ASN A 747 12.43 41.12 -0.97
N THR A 748 11.74 41.56 -2.03
CA THR A 748 10.75 42.66 -1.96
C THR A 748 9.34 42.19 -1.64
N ARG A 749 9.25 41.32 -0.63
CA ARG A 749 8.03 40.59 -0.25
C ARG A 749 8.15 40.03 1.16
N ILE A 750 7.02 39.55 1.67
CA ILE A 750 7.02 38.65 2.82
C ILE A 750 7.78 37.36 2.46
N GLN A 751 8.63 36.87 3.36
CA GLN A 751 9.35 35.60 3.15
C GLN A 751 8.48 34.40 3.52
N VAL A 752 8.81 33.23 2.96
CA VAL A 752 8.07 31.99 3.23
C VAL A 752 8.17 31.64 4.72
N GLU A 753 9.36 31.78 5.26
CA GLU A 753 9.83 31.54 6.63
C GLU A 753 9.54 32.70 7.60
N HIS A 754 8.65 33.64 7.24
CA HIS A 754 8.22 34.67 8.20
C HIS A 754 7.62 34.11 9.51
N PRO A 755 6.94 32.93 9.57
CA PRO A 755 6.32 32.45 10.80
C PRO A 755 7.30 32.33 11.97
N ILE A 756 8.54 31.87 11.75
CA ILE A 756 9.53 31.78 12.84
C ILE A 756 9.89 33.14 13.44
N THR A 757 9.85 34.22 12.65
CA THR A 757 9.99 35.59 13.17
C THR A 757 8.76 35.99 13.99
N GLU A 758 7.56 35.68 13.51
CA GLU A 758 6.31 35.94 14.27
C GLU A 758 6.33 35.20 15.61
N GLU A 759 6.82 33.96 15.63
CA GLU A 759 6.83 33.14 16.84
C GLU A 759 7.74 33.69 17.95
N VAL A 760 8.87 34.29 17.59
CA VAL A 760 9.83 34.81 18.57
C VAL A 760 9.65 36.29 18.88
N VAL A 761 9.18 37.09 17.91
CA VAL A 761 8.95 38.53 18.11
C VAL A 761 7.54 38.79 18.65
N GLY A 762 6.58 37.92 18.34
CA GLY A 762 5.18 38.07 18.77
C GLY A 762 4.41 39.11 17.96
N ILE A 763 4.63 39.20 16.65
CA ILE A 763 3.93 40.13 15.75
C ILE A 763 3.41 39.37 14.54
N ASP A 764 2.13 39.53 14.19
CA ASP A 764 1.56 39.05 12.92
C ASP A 764 1.99 40.01 11.79
N ILE A 765 2.93 39.55 10.97
CA ILE A 765 3.53 40.35 9.89
C ILE A 765 2.47 40.67 8.84
N VAL A 766 1.59 39.72 8.49
CA VAL A 766 0.52 39.94 7.50
C VAL A 766 -0.46 41.01 8.00
N ALA A 767 -0.82 40.99 9.28
CA ALA A 767 -1.70 42.00 9.87
C ALA A 767 -1.05 43.39 9.80
N LEU A 768 0.27 43.46 10.06
CA LEU A 768 1.02 44.70 9.95
C LEU A 768 1.12 45.20 8.50
N GLN A 769 1.21 44.30 7.50
CA GLN A 769 1.18 44.67 6.08
C GLN A 769 -0.15 45.30 5.70
N ILE A 770 -1.26 44.72 6.16
CA ILE A 770 -2.61 45.26 5.95
C ILE A 770 -2.77 46.62 6.64
N PHE A 771 -2.26 46.77 7.86
CA PHE A 771 -2.29 48.03 8.60
C PHE A 771 -1.58 49.17 7.86
N VAL A 772 -0.35 48.93 7.38
CA VAL A 772 0.41 49.94 6.61
C VAL A 772 -0.26 50.23 5.27
N ALA A 773 -0.75 49.21 4.55
CA ALA A 773 -1.47 49.40 3.29
C ALA A 773 -2.77 50.21 3.45
N ALA A 774 -3.40 50.16 4.63
CA ALA A 774 -4.55 50.99 5.00
C ALA A 774 -4.16 52.44 5.40
N GLY A 775 -2.88 52.79 5.37
CA GLY A 775 -2.34 54.12 5.74
C GLY A 775 -1.90 54.25 7.20
N GLY A 776 -1.75 53.13 7.91
CA GLY A 776 -1.28 53.09 9.29
C GLY A 776 0.19 53.48 9.44
N LYS A 777 0.51 54.14 10.55
CA LYS A 777 1.88 54.57 10.88
C LYS A 777 2.48 53.67 11.94
N LEU A 778 3.68 53.14 11.73
CA LEU A 778 4.31 52.18 12.65
C LEU A 778 4.55 52.80 14.04
N ASP A 779 4.92 54.08 14.11
CA ASP A 779 5.14 54.80 15.39
C ASP A 779 3.88 54.96 16.25
N SER A 780 2.70 54.76 15.64
CA SER A 780 1.42 54.78 16.37
C SER A 780 1.17 53.51 17.17
N LEU A 781 1.88 52.42 16.89
CA LEU A 781 1.72 51.12 17.54
C LEU A 781 2.73 50.98 18.71
N PRO A 782 2.28 50.99 19.98
CA PRO A 782 3.17 50.87 21.13
C PRO A 782 4.03 49.60 21.14
N GLU A 783 3.50 48.50 20.62
CA GLU A 783 4.13 47.17 20.58
C GLU A 783 5.41 47.17 19.74
N LEU A 784 5.55 48.09 18.79
CA LEU A 784 6.73 48.19 17.91
C LEU A 784 7.89 48.99 18.52
N LYS A 785 7.68 49.66 19.66
CA LYS A 785 8.71 50.50 20.31
C LYS A 785 9.82 49.68 20.96
N THR A 786 9.58 48.41 21.29
CA THR A 786 10.57 47.55 21.93
C THR A 786 10.46 46.13 21.35
N ILE A 787 11.22 45.90 20.28
CA ILE A 787 11.26 44.61 19.60
C ILE A 787 12.37 43.75 20.21
N LYS A 788 12.00 42.55 20.66
CA LYS A 788 12.92 41.53 21.21
C LYS A 788 12.51 40.15 20.69
N GLN A 789 13.50 39.28 20.53
CA GLN A 789 13.26 37.86 20.33
C GLN A 789 13.09 37.17 21.69
N HIS A 790 12.02 36.41 21.84
CA HIS A 790 11.71 35.58 22.99
C HIS A 790 11.76 34.11 22.61
N GLY A 791 12.56 33.32 23.33
CA GLY A 791 12.75 31.90 23.01
C GLY A 791 13.41 31.70 21.65
N HIS A 792 13.10 30.56 21.05
CA HIS A 792 13.64 30.10 19.77
C HIS A 792 12.54 29.40 18.97
N ALA A 793 12.51 29.65 17.66
CA ALA A 793 11.59 29.00 16.75
C ALA A 793 12.35 28.34 15.60
N VAL A 794 11.89 27.15 15.21
CA VAL A 794 12.41 26.39 14.08
C VAL A 794 11.24 26.06 13.16
N GLU A 795 11.48 26.16 11.85
CA GLU A 795 10.57 25.78 10.79
C GLU A 795 11.23 24.75 9.86
N VAL A 796 10.42 23.83 9.35
CA VAL A 796 10.82 22.91 8.28
C VAL A 796 9.78 22.90 7.17
N ARG A 797 10.25 22.81 5.92
CA ARG A 797 9.40 22.74 4.72
C ARG A 797 9.11 21.29 4.34
N LEU A 798 7.88 20.84 4.60
CA LEU A 798 7.40 19.56 4.12
C LEU A 798 6.99 19.69 2.65
N CYS A 799 7.71 19.01 1.78
CA CYS A 799 7.52 19.03 0.33
C CYS A 799 7.20 17.63 -0.21
N ALA A 800 6.35 17.58 -1.22
CA ALA A 800 6.09 16.42 -2.06
C ALA A 800 7.26 16.19 -3.02
N GLU A 801 8.38 15.75 -2.48
CA GLU A 801 9.62 15.44 -3.20
C GLU A 801 10.16 14.09 -2.72
N ASN A 802 10.88 13.36 -3.56
CA ASN A 802 11.55 12.12 -3.19
C ASN A 802 13.07 12.34 -2.96
N PRO A 803 13.55 12.51 -1.71
CA PRO A 803 14.96 12.84 -1.43
C PRO A 803 15.98 11.85 -2.00
N PHE A 804 15.56 10.62 -2.24
CA PHE A 804 16.41 9.50 -2.60
C PHE A 804 16.44 9.27 -4.11
N ASN A 805 15.50 9.87 -4.84
CA ASN A 805 15.52 9.96 -6.29
C ASN A 805 15.79 11.41 -6.69
N ASP A 806 16.94 11.93 -6.27
CA ASP A 806 17.42 13.31 -6.52
C ASP A 806 16.39 14.42 -6.26
N PHE A 807 15.51 14.21 -5.28
CA PHE A 807 14.41 15.13 -4.92
C PHE A 807 13.45 15.42 -6.08
N LEU A 808 13.23 14.45 -6.96
CA LEU A 808 12.18 14.56 -7.97
C LEU A 808 10.85 14.93 -7.31
N PRO A 809 10.17 15.99 -7.78
CA PRO A 809 8.84 16.33 -7.31
C PRO A 809 7.86 15.18 -7.53
N CYS A 810 6.96 14.99 -6.58
CA CYS A 810 6.00 13.90 -6.57
C CYS A 810 4.58 14.48 -6.66
N THR A 811 3.77 13.87 -7.51
CA THR A 811 2.37 14.26 -7.74
C THR A 811 1.41 13.13 -7.40
N GLY A 812 0.16 13.47 -7.14
CA GLY A 812 -0.87 12.49 -6.83
C GLY A 812 -1.89 13.01 -5.82
N THR A 813 -2.84 12.16 -5.48
CA THR A 813 -3.86 12.46 -4.48
C THR A 813 -3.35 12.07 -3.09
N VAL A 814 -3.44 13.01 -2.14
CA VAL A 814 -3.08 12.78 -0.75
C VAL A 814 -4.23 12.03 -0.06
N SER A 815 -4.09 10.73 0.11
CA SER A 815 -5.11 9.86 0.73
C SER A 815 -5.37 10.21 2.19
N ILE A 816 -4.31 10.43 2.97
CA ILE A 816 -4.40 10.82 4.39
C ILE A 816 -3.37 11.91 4.67
N PHE A 817 -3.83 13.05 5.16
CA PHE A 817 -3.00 14.11 5.72
C PHE A 817 -3.47 14.42 7.15
N GLU A 818 -2.70 13.99 8.14
CA GLU A 818 -2.95 14.27 9.55
C GLU A 818 -1.76 14.97 10.21
N LEU A 819 -2.00 16.16 10.72
CA LEU A 819 -1.05 16.91 11.54
C LEU A 819 -1.30 16.62 13.03
N PRO A 820 -0.25 16.50 13.84
CA PRO A 820 -0.40 16.06 15.22
C PRO A 820 -1.01 17.15 16.11
N LYS A 821 -1.90 16.74 17.02
CA LYS A 821 -2.50 17.65 18.01
C LYS A 821 -1.57 17.86 19.21
N GLU A 822 -1.67 18.99 19.89
CA GLU A 822 -0.90 19.26 21.13
C GLU A 822 -1.09 18.15 22.18
N THR A 823 -2.29 17.58 22.28
CA THR A 823 -2.61 16.46 23.19
C THR A 823 -1.86 15.17 22.84
N GLU A 824 -1.48 14.99 21.57
CA GLU A 824 -0.77 13.79 21.09
C GLU A 824 0.74 13.97 21.20
N THR A 825 1.24 15.19 21.02
CA THR A 825 2.67 15.51 21.15
C THR A 825 3.10 15.66 22.61
N GLY A 826 2.20 16.11 23.47
CA GLY A 826 2.53 16.58 24.83
C GLY A 826 3.18 17.97 24.83
N TRP A 827 3.33 18.59 23.66
CA TRP A 827 4.01 19.87 23.46
C TRP A 827 3.01 20.94 23.05
N LYS A 828 3.09 22.10 23.69
CA LYS A 828 2.36 23.31 23.30
C LYS A 828 3.16 24.15 22.30
N HIS A 829 2.46 25.02 21.57
CA HIS A 829 3.04 25.99 20.64
C HIS A 829 3.69 25.34 19.39
N LEU A 830 3.01 24.33 18.85
CA LEU A 830 3.24 23.85 17.49
C LEU A 830 2.31 24.61 16.54
N ARG A 831 2.86 25.10 15.44
CA ARG A 831 2.13 25.83 14.40
C ARG A 831 2.33 25.12 13.07
N PHE A 832 1.27 25.05 12.28
CA PHE A 832 1.27 24.42 10.98
C PHE A 832 0.65 25.37 9.96
N GLU A 833 1.33 25.58 8.84
CA GLU A 833 0.81 26.32 7.70
C GLU A 833 0.73 25.36 6.51
N ALA A 834 -0.44 24.78 6.28
CA ALA A 834 -0.68 23.80 5.24
C ALA A 834 -1.57 24.37 4.11
N GLY A 835 -1.24 23.99 2.87
CA GLY A 835 -2.04 24.30 1.68
C GLY A 835 -2.91 23.15 1.20
N ILE A 836 -2.86 22.01 1.90
CA ILE A 836 -3.53 20.75 1.53
C ILE A 836 -4.26 20.14 2.72
N GLU A 837 -5.16 19.20 2.41
CA GLU A 837 -5.85 18.32 3.35
C GLU A 837 -6.01 16.91 2.76
N SER A 838 -6.54 15.96 3.53
CA SER A 838 -6.88 14.63 3.01
C SER A 838 -7.84 14.75 1.83
N GLY A 839 -7.52 14.11 0.71
CA GLY A 839 -8.24 14.21 -0.57
C GLY A 839 -7.69 15.26 -1.53
N SER A 840 -6.80 16.16 -1.10
CA SER A 840 -6.17 17.15 -1.98
C SER A 840 -5.28 16.49 -3.05
N THR A 841 -5.23 17.08 -4.24
CA THR A 841 -4.33 16.65 -5.32
C THR A 841 -3.10 17.55 -5.41
N VAL A 842 -1.91 16.95 -5.35
CA VAL A 842 -0.63 17.61 -5.65
C VAL A 842 -0.40 17.54 -7.16
N SER A 843 -0.53 18.69 -7.82
CA SER A 843 -0.46 18.83 -9.28
C SER A 843 0.95 19.19 -9.77
N VAL A 844 1.27 18.79 -11.01
CA VAL A 844 2.55 19.11 -11.70
C VAL A 844 2.74 20.61 -11.97
N HIS A 845 1.67 21.40 -11.95
CA HIS A 845 1.70 22.81 -12.35
C HIS A 845 2.25 23.74 -11.26
N PHE A 846 2.34 23.27 -10.01
CA PHE A 846 2.60 24.12 -8.86
C PHE A 846 3.80 23.65 -8.01
N ASP A 847 4.11 24.42 -6.97
CA ASP A 847 5.20 24.17 -6.04
C ASP A 847 4.99 22.85 -5.25
N SER A 848 6.08 22.15 -4.95
CA SER A 848 6.07 20.88 -4.21
C SER A 848 5.79 21.06 -2.71
N MET A 849 5.92 22.26 -2.14
CA MET A 849 5.70 22.51 -0.72
C MET A 849 4.22 22.37 -0.34
N ILE A 850 3.94 21.46 0.59
CA ILE A 850 2.59 21.14 1.04
C ILE A 850 2.27 21.68 2.43
N CYS A 851 3.28 21.80 3.30
CA CYS A 851 3.12 22.27 4.68
C CYS A 851 4.42 22.85 5.25
N LYS A 852 4.29 23.89 6.08
CA LYS A 852 5.36 24.37 6.96
C LYS A 852 5.04 23.93 8.39
N ILE A 853 6.01 23.29 9.04
CA ILE A 853 5.88 22.84 10.42
C ILE A 853 6.79 23.71 11.27
N ILE A 854 6.19 24.43 12.22
CA ILE A 854 6.87 25.43 13.05
C ILE A 854 6.73 25.06 14.52
N ALA A 855 7.82 25.14 15.26
CA ALA A 855 7.83 24.93 16.70
C ALA A 855 8.57 26.07 17.40
N TRP A 856 7.92 26.63 18.42
CA TRP A 856 8.55 27.56 19.35
C TRP A 856 8.85 26.88 20.69
N ALA A 857 9.99 27.21 21.30
CA ALA A 857 10.29 26.84 22.68
C ALA A 857 11.21 27.88 23.36
N PRO A 858 11.34 27.87 24.70
CA PRO A 858 12.30 28.70 25.42
C PRO A 858 13.76 28.51 24.97
N THR A 859 14.13 27.32 24.51
CA THR A 859 15.49 26.98 24.03
C THR A 859 15.45 26.38 22.64
N ARG A 860 16.57 26.47 21.91
CA ARG A 860 16.71 25.88 20.57
C ARG A 860 16.54 24.37 20.60
N GLU A 861 17.16 23.71 21.57
CA GLU A 861 17.14 22.25 21.73
C GLU A 861 15.72 21.73 21.94
N GLU A 862 14.91 22.45 22.73
CA GLU A 862 13.50 22.13 22.90
C GLU A 862 12.70 22.33 21.60
N ALA A 863 12.96 23.42 20.85
CA ALA A 863 12.28 23.67 19.57
C ALA A 863 12.62 22.59 18.52
N VAL A 864 13.88 22.19 18.42
CA VAL A 864 14.35 21.08 17.57
C VAL A 864 13.67 19.77 17.97
N THR A 865 13.64 19.46 19.27
CA THR A 865 12.98 18.25 19.80
C THR A 865 11.49 18.23 19.49
N LYS A 866 10.82 19.38 19.58
CA LYS A 866 9.41 19.55 19.21
C LYS A 866 9.18 19.29 17.73
N ILE A 867 10.01 19.84 16.83
CA ILE A 867 9.93 19.56 15.39
C ILE A 867 10.09 18.06 15.12
N ILE A 868 11.08 17.39 15.73
CA ILE A 868 11.26 15.93 15.57
C ILE A 868 9.99 15.19 16.01
N SER A 869 9.41 15.55 17.16
CA SER A 869 8.17 14.94 17.65
C SER A 869 6.97 15.20 16.72
N ALA A 870 6.87 16.41 16.15
CA ALA A 870 5.82 16.78 15.21
C ALA A 870 5.96 16.02 13.89
N LEU A 871 7.16 15.95 13.32
CA LEU A 871 7.45 15.18 12.11
C LEU A 871 7.17 13.68 12.32
N MET A 872 7.57 13.09 13.45
CA MET A 872 7.26 11.68 13.75
C MET A 872 5.76 11.39 13.79
N LYS A 873 4.93 12.35 14.20
CA LYS A 873 3.48 12.17 14.37
C LYS A 873 2.66 12.71 13.19
N THR A 874 3.32 13.37 12.25
CA THR A 874 2.69 13.82 11.00
C THR A 874 2.51 12.63 10.06
N THR A 875 1.32 12.49 9.48
CA THR A 875 1.01 11.44 8.51
C THR A 875 0.65 12.08 7.19
N CYS A 876 1.40 11.73 6.13
CA CYS A 876 1.07 12.06 4.74
C CYS A 876 1.16 10.78 3.89
N LEU A 877 0.02 10.25 3.46
CA LEU A 877 -0.10 9.06 2.61
C LEU A 877 -0.65 9.45 1.23
N GLY A 878 -0.25 8.74 0.19
CA GLY A 878 -0.69 8.94 -1.20
C GLY A 878 0.31 9.68 -2.08
N VAL A 879 1.22 10.47 -1.48
CA VAL A 879 2.31 11.16 -2.18
C VAL A 879 3.60 11.02 -1.37
N ILE A 880 4.74 10.78 -2.05
CA ILE A 880 6.07 10.73 -1.41
C ILE A 880 6.48 12.13 -0.97
N THR A 881 7.06 12.25 0.23
CA THR A 881 7.50 13.53 0.79
C THR A 881 8.92 13.47 1.32
N ASN A 882 9.50 14.65 1.56
CA ASN A 882 10.82 14.81 2.18
C ASN A 882 10.82 14.61 3.72
N GLN A 883 9.74 14.11 4.32
CA GLN A 883 9.54 14.02 5.79
C GLN A 883 10.70 13.33 6.53
N ILE A 884 11.14 12.15 6.06
CA ILE A 884 12.24 11.39 6.68
C ILE A 884 13.55 12.19 6.62
N PHE A 885 13.78 12.85 5.49
CA PHE A 885 14.96 13.67 5.27
C PHE A 885 14.99 14.85 6.26
N LEU A 886 13.85 15.52 6.48
CA LEU A 886 13.72 16.56 7.50
C LEU A 886 14.03 16.03 8.89
N MET A 887 13.47 14.87 9.28
CA MET A 887 13.73 14.26 10.59
C MET A 887 15.23 13.99 10.81
N ARG A 888 15.92 13.47 9.80
CA ARG A 888 17.36 13.19 9.87
C ARG A 888 18.18 14.47 9.99
N ILE A 889 17.82 15.51 9.23
CA ILE A 889 18.44 16.84 9.40
C ILE A 889 18.31 17.28 10.85
N MET A 890 17.09 17.26 11.40
CA MET A 890 16.85 17.73 12.77
C MET A 890 17.63 16.93 13.82
N CYS A 891 17.74 15.61 13.66
CA CYS A 891 18.56 14.75 14.54
C CYS A 891 20.07 15.03 14.43
N SER A 892 20.53 15.53 13.28
CA SER A 892 21.93 15.86 13.03
C SER A 892 22.27 17.33 13.38
N LEU A 893 21.29 18.18 13.66
CA LEU A 893 21.45 19.61 14.01
C LEU A 893 21.78 19.87 15.48
N ASN A 894 22.60 19.01 16.09
CA ASN A 894 22.98 19.11 17.51
C ASN A 894 23.98 20.25 17.80
N ASN A 895 24.72 20.73 16.79
CA ASN A 895 25.65 21.86 16.89
C ASN A 895 25.19 23.02 16.00
N THR A 896 25.54 24.25 16.38
CA THR A 896 25.27 25.50 15.66
C THR A 896 26.26 25.79 14.53
N ASP A 897 27.32 24.99 14.35
CA ASP A 897 28.40 25.23 13.37
C ASP A 897 28.08 24.77 11.93
N TYR A 898 26.83 24.42 11.63
CA TYR A 898 26.43 24.01 10.28
C TYR A 898 26.53 25.18 9.28
N THR A 899 26.78 24.86 8.01
CA THR A 899 26.99 25.86 6.94
C THR A 899 25.98 25.69 5.81
N THR A 900 26.02 26.56 4.80
CA THR A 900 25.26 26.39 3.56
C THR A 900 25.55 25.10 2.79
N GLY A 901 26.67 24.43 3.11
CA GLY A 901 27.02 23.11 2.57
C GLY A 901 26.61 21.93 3.46
N PHE A 902 25.80 22.13 4.50
CA PHE A 902 25.47 21.10 5.50
C PHE A 902 24.94 19.80 4.87
N ILE A 903 24.00 19.88 3.92
CA ILE A 903 23.41 18.70 3.30
C ILE A 903 24.46 17.91 2.51
N ASP A 904 25.26 18.59 1.68
CA ASP A 904 26.33 17.98 0.88
C ASP A 904 27.42 17.33 1.75
N GLN A 905 27.71 17.92 2.92
CA GLN A 905 28.68 17.42 3.89
C GLN A 905 28.16 16.20 4.68
N ASN A 906 26.86 15.93 4.64
CA ASN A 906 26.22 14.87 5.42
C ASN A 906 25.45 13.90 4.51
N PRO A 907 26.14 13.15 3.63
CA PRO A 907 25.48 12.25 2.66
C PRO A 907 24.66 11.13 3.34
N HIS A 908 24.95 10.80 4.61
CA HIS A 908 24.18 9.85 5.41
C HIS A 908 22.71 10.28 5.63
N LEU A 909 22.39 11.58 5.48
CA LEU A 909 21.00 12.08 5.53
C LEU A 909 20.13 11.44 4.44
N LEU A 910 20.74 11.04 3.33
CA LEU A 910 20.10 10.39 2.18
C LEU A 910 20.30 8.86 2.15
N ALA A 911 20.87 8.26 3.21
CA ALA A 911 21.12 6.82 3.25
C ALA A 911 19.80 6.02 3.24
N PRO A 912 19.71 4.86 2.56
CA PRO A 912 18.51 4.03 2.57
C PRO A 912 18.08 3.67 4.01
N VAL A 913 16.79 3.46 4.23
CA VAL A 913 16.29 2.98 5.54
C VAL A 913 16.76 1.54 5.77
N ASP A 914 17.31 1.25 6.95
CA ASP A 914 17.79 -0.08 7.33
C ASP A 914 16.66 -1.13 7.33
N ALA A 915 16.95 -2.31 6.79
CA ALA A 915 16.03 -3.45 6.70
C ALA A 915 15.46 -3.88 8.07
N ALA A 916 16.16 -3.61 9.17
CA ALA A 916 15.66 -3.88 10.53
C ALA A 916 14.38 -3.09 10.89
N HIS A 917 14.17 -1.91 10.31
CA HIS A 917 12.96 -1.09 10.57
C HIS A 917 11.74 -1.52 9.74
N ILE A 918 11.91 -2.50 8.84
CA ILE A 918 10.92 -2.97 7.88
C ILE A 918 10.06 -4.11 8.45
N GLU A 919 10.53 -4.88 9.44
CA GLU A 919 9.82 -6.06 9.99
C GLU A 919 8.41 -5.72 10.48
N GLY A 920 8.25 -4.76 11.39
CA GLY A 920 6.95 -4.38 11.96
C GLY A 920 5.91 -3.90 10.93
N PRO A 921 6.26 -2.95 10.05
CA PRO A 921 5.38 -2.51 8.95
C PRO A 921 4.95 -3.64 8.00
N THR A 922 5.88 -4.56 7.73
CA THR A 922 5.65 -5.70 6.84
C THR A 922 4.69 -6.70 7.47
N MET A 923 4.81 -6.97 8.77
CA MET A 923 3.86 -7.78 9.52
C MET A 923 2.48 -7.11 9.67
N MET A 924 2.45 -5.78 9.80
CA MET A 924 1.21 -5.00 9.79
C MET A 924 0.41 -5.21 8.52
N ALA A 925 1.07 -5.03 7.38
CA ALA A 925 0.45 -5.22 6.07
C ALA A 925 -0.17 -6.61 5.98
N ALA A 926 0.58 -7.66 6.35
CA ALA A 926 0.08 -9.03 6.35
C ALA A 926 -1.19 -9.23 7.22
N LEU A 927 -1.19 -8.72 8.46
CA LEU A 927 -2.33 -8.83 9.37
C LEU A 927 -3.53 -7.98 8.93
N HIS A 928 -3.28 -6.81 8.35
CA HIS A 928 -4.32 -5.96 7.78
C HIS A 928 -5.04 -6.64 6.63
N PHE A 929 -4.30 -7.33 5.75
CA PHE A 929 -4.87 -8.09 4.64
C PHE A 929 -5.74 -9.26 5.06
N ASP A 930 -5.43 -9.93 6.17
CA ASP A 930 -6.28 -10.99 6.73
C ASP A 930 -7.64 -10.45 7.21
N GLN A 931 -7.70 -9.15 7.55
CA GLN A 931 -8.89 -8.47 8.09
C GLN A 931 -9.66 -7.65 7.05
N LEU A 932 -9.04 -7.32 5.91
CA LEU A 932 -9.73 -6.67 4.82
C LEU A 932 -10.87 -7.58 4.37
N PRO A 933 -12.11 -7.07 4.21
CA PRO A 933 -13.14 -7.84 3.53
C PRO A 933 -12.54 -8.28 2.19
N LYS A 934 -12.40 -9.59 2.00
CA LYS A 934 -12.09 -10.16 0.68
C LYS A 934 -13.11 -9.52 -0.25
N ALA A 935 -12.66 -8.62 -1.12
CA ALA A 935 -13.56 -7.81 -1.92
C ALA A 935 -14.55 -8.78 -2.57
N PRO A 936 -15.88 -8.60 -2.36
CA PRO A 936 -16.83 -9.38 -3.13
C PRO A 936 -16.52 -9.04 -4.59
N SER A 937 -16.06 -10.04 -5.35
CA SER A 937 -15.74 -9.82 -6.76
C SER A 937 -16.98 -9.20 -7.39
N ALA A 938 -16.87 -7.99 -7.92
CA ALA A 938 -18.01 -7.25 -8.50
C ALA A 938 -18.61 -7.92 -9.75
N ARG A 939 -18.14 -9.13 -10.10
CA ARG A 939 -18.69 -9.98 -11.14
C ARG A 939 -19.11 -11.31 -10.53
N ARG A 940 -20.43 -11.48 -10.39
CA ARG A 940 -21.10 -12.75 -10.08
C ARG A 940 -20.71 -13.81 -11.11
N GLY A 941 -19.66 -14.57 -10.82
CA GLY A 941 -19.27 -15.78 -11.55
C GLY A 941 -19.85 -17.02 -10.88
N THR A 942 -19.86 -18.14 -11.61
CA THR A 942 -20.39 -19.47 -11.26
C THR A 942 -19.84 -20.08 -9.95
N PHE A 943 -18.94 -19.39 -9.25
CA PHE A 943 -18.25 -19.80 -8.03
C PHE A 943 -18.29 -18.75 -6.89
N ALA A 944 -19.14 -17.73 -6.99
CA ALA A 944 -19.22 -16.65 -6.00
C ALA A 944 -19.54 -17.13 -4.57
N SER A 945 -20.24 -18.26 -4.42
CA SER A 945 -20.59 -18.87 -3.13
C SER A 945 -19.55 -19.84 -2.58
N ILE A 946 -18.45 -20.09 -3.31
CA ILE A 946 -17.34 -20.90 -2.82
C ILE A 946 -16.29 -19.94 -2.24
N PRO A 947 -15.99 -19.98 -0.93
CA PRO A 947 -14.99 -19.11 -0.34
C PRO A 947 -13.65 -19.21 -1.07
N LEU A 948 -13.04 -18.06 -1.36
CA LEU A 948 -11.70 -17.99 -1.92
C LEU A 948 -10.72 -18.69 -0.95
N GLY A 949 -10.27 -19.89 -1.34
CA GLY A 949 -9.44 -20.79 -0.51
C GLY A 949 -10.10 -22.10 -0.07
N PHE A 950 -11.35 -22.38 -0.43
CA PHE A 950 -12.00 -23.66 -0.12
C PHE A 950 -11.20 -24.84 -0.67
N ARG A 951 -10.87 -25.80 0.21
CA ARG A 951 -10.17 -27.05 -0.13
C ARG A 951 -10.88 -28.21 0.55
N ASN A 952 -10.95 -29.34 -0.15
CA ASN A 952 -11.47 -30.58 0.40
C ASN A 952 -10.55 -31.21 1.47
N GLN A 953 -9.28 -30.79 1.57
CA GLN A 953 -8.36 -31.23 2.63
C GLN A 953 -7.51 -30.04 3.11
N HIS A 954 -7.79 -29.56 4.32
CA HIS A 954 -7.13 -28.39 4.91
C HIS A 954 -5.72 -28.70 5.47
N LYS A 955 -5.34 -29.99 5.56
CA LYS A 955 -4.07 -30.44 6.16
C LYS A 955 -3.39 -31.52 5.32
N ASP A 956 -2.81 -31.13 4.19
CA ASP A 956 -1.58 -31.80 3.74
C ASP A 956 -0.40 -30.97 4.25
N ARG A 957 0.56 -31.60 4.94
CA ARG A 957 1.71 -30.93 5.57
C ARG A 957 2.56 -30.14 4.57
N GLU A 958 2.42 -30.43 3.28
CA GLU A 958 3.14 -29.77 2.18
C GLU A 958 2.33 -28.66 1.48
N THR A 959 1.05 -28.42 1.83
CA THR A 959 0.20 -27.43 1.14
C THR A 959 -0.60 -26.53 2.08
N GLY A 960 0.04 -25.98 3.11
CA GLY A 960 -0.52 -24.84 3.83
C GLY A 960 -0.83 -23.69 2.86
N THR A 961 -1.95 -23.00 3.05
CA THR A 961 -2.23 -21.69 2.43
C THR A 961 -1.23 -20.70 3.00
N ARG A 962 -0.03 -20.71 2.45
CA ARG A 962 0.93 -19.63 2.62
C ARG A 962 0.43 -18.52 1.72
N THR A 963 -0.16 -17.49 2.32
CA THR A 963 -0.40 -16.25 1.58
C THR A 963 0.95 -15.60 1.39
N PHE A 964 1.40 -15.55 0.14
CA PHE A 964 2.63 -14.87 -0.22
C PHE A 964 2.32 -13.37 -0.25
N VAL A 965 2.88 -12.61 0.69
CA VAL A 965 2.88 -11.15 0.60
C VAL A 965 4.26 -10.77 0.10
N THR A 966 4.37 -10.48 -1.19
CA THR A 966 5.56 -9.78 -1.68
C THR A 966 5.40 -8.32 -1.34
N CYS A 967 5.99 -7.91 -0.23
CA CYS A 967 6.10 -6.51 0.10
C CYS A 967 7.13 -5.88 -0.84
N ARG A 968 6.67 -5.12 -1.84
CA ARG A 968 7.52 -4.14 -2.51
C ARG A 968 7.53 -2.91 -1.62
N LEU A 969 8.55 -2.77 -0.78
CA LEU A 969 8.81 -1.47 -0.17
C LEU A 969 9.39 -0.58 -1.24
N ASP A 970 8.62 0.42 -1.63
CA ASP A 970 9.21 1.64 -2.18
C ASP A 970 9.61 2.51 -1.00
N LEU A 971 10.78 2.21 -0.43
CA LEU A 971 11.40 3.06 0.60
C LEU A 971 12.11 4.18 -0.11
N LEU A 972 11.30 5.11 -0.62
CA LEU A 972 11.78 6.35 -1.19
C LEU A 972 12.78 6.03 -2.32
N GLY A 973 12.34 5.44 -3.43
CA GLY A 973 13.19 5.17 -4.59
C GLY A 973 14.16 3.99 -4.47
N HIS A 974 14.26 3.33 -3.30
CA HIS A 974 14.91 2.03 -3.17
C HIS A 974 13.87 0.93 -3.10
N GLU A 975 13.80 0.12 -4.15
CA GLU A 975 13.00 -1.11 -4.14
C GLU A 975 13.65 -2.17 -3.27
N ALA A 976 13.13 -2.35 -2.06
CA ALA A 976 13.39 -3.53 -1.26
C ALA A 976 12.18 -4.46 -1.38
N SER A 977 12.40 -5.65 -1.95
CA SER A 977 11.37 -6.69 -1.96
C SER A 977 11.60 -7.67 -0.81
N SER A 978 10.69 -7.73 0.14
CA SER A 978 10.61 -8.84 1.11
C SER A 978 9.42 -9.73 0.74
N THR A 979 9.59 -11.04 0.86
CA THR A 979 8.46 -11.98 0.69
C THR A 979 8.12 -12.54 2.04
N LEU A 980 6.88 -12.35 2.46
CA LEU A 980 6.33 -12.93 3.66
C LEU A 980 5.53 -14.14 3.30
N MET A 981 5.58 -15.12 4.19
CA MET A 981 4.70 -16.25 4.19
C MET A 981 4.03 -16.29 5.56
N TYR A 982 2.71 -16.13 5.60
CA TYR A 982 1.98 -16.19 6.87
C TYR A 982 0.87 -17.24 6.85
N ASP A 983 0.56 -17.73 8.05
CA ASP A 983 -0.62 -18.51 8.44
C ASP A 983 -1.32 -17.75 9.58
N VAL A 984 -2.58 -18.10 9.88
CA VAL A 984 -3.51 -17.40 10.79
C VAL A 984 -2.94 -17.16 12.20
N SER A 985 -1.89 -17.89 12.60
CA SER A 985 -1.23 -17.78 13.91
C SER A 985 0.26 -17.39 13.89
N THR A 986 0.90 -17.33 12.72
CA THR A 986 2.38 -17.20 12.61
C THR A 986 2.79 -16.52 11.31
N VAL A 987 3.68 -15.54 11.40
CA VAL A 987 4.28 -14.85 10.24
C VAL A 987 5.74 -15.28 10.13
N ASP A 988 6.13 -15.86 8.99
CA ASP A 988 7.53 -16.12 8.64
C ASP A 988 8.01 -14.99 7.71
N VAL A 989 9.03 -14.24 8.17
CA VAL A 989 9.66 -13.15 7.41
C VAL A 989 10.91 -13.67 6.73
N GLU A 990 10.98 -13.58 5.40
CA GLU A 990 12.19 -13.86 4.62
C GLU A 990 12.83 -12.54 4.13
N THR A 991 14.02 -12.25 4.63
CA THR A 991 14.86 -11.14 4.18
C THR A 991 15.84 -11.61 3.09
N PRO A 992 16.07 -10.82 2.02
CA PRO A 992 17.06 -11.18 1.01
C PRO A 992 18.49 -11.07 1.57
N VAL A 993 19.30 -12.11 1.34
CA VAL A 993 20.76 -12.10 1.54
C VAL A 993 21.44 -12.30 0.18
N THR A 994 22.57 -11.63 -0.03
CA THR A 994 23.42 -11.74 -1.21
C THR A 994 23.86 -13.18 -1.48
N ALA A 995 24.03 -13.49 -2.77
CA ALA A 995 24.14 -14.83 -3.34
C ALA A 995 25.25 -15.70 -2.72
N ALA A 996 24.87 -16.89 -2.23
CA ALA A 996 25.65 -18.13 -2.31
C ALA A 996 24.83 -19.36 -1.85
N GLU A 997 24.81 -20.38 -2.73
CA GLU A 997 24.60 -21.83 -2.47
C GLU A 997 23.23 -22.35 -1.97
N THR A 998 22.60 -23.29 -2.72
CA THR A 998 22.74 -24.75 -2.47
C THR A 998 22.01 -25.65 -3.51
N LYS A 999 22.45 -26.91 -3.57
CA LYS A 999 22.13 -28.00 -4.52
C LYS A 999 21.07 -29.00 -3.95
N VAL A 1000 20.18 -29.48 -4.85
CA VAL A 1000 19.51 -30.81 -4.96
C VAL A 1000 18.37 -31.22 -3.98
N PHE A 1001 17.14 -31.45 -4.51
CA PHE A 1001 16.45 -32.76 -4.73
C PHE A 1001 15.02 -32.54 -5.29
N PHE A 1002 14.53 -33.47 -6.13
CA PHE A 1002 13.23 -33.58 -6.84
C PHE A 1002 13.19 -33.21 -8.35
N ASN A 1003 12.50 -34.06 -9.11
CA ASN A 1003 12.66 -34.34 -10.56
C ASN A 1003 12.79 -33.13 -11.50
N LYS A 1004 13.78 -33.19 -12.40
CA LYS A 1004 14.14 -32.20 -13.44
C LYS A 1004 13.04 -31.80 -14.45
N GLN A 1005 11.80 -32.29 -14.32
CA GLN A 1005 10.75 -32.21 -15.35
C GLN A 1005 9.49 -31.41 -14.98
N GLY A 1006 9.41 -30.79 -13.79
CA GLY A 1006 8.34 -29.82 -13.53
C GLY A 1006 8.54 -28.54 -14.36
N GLY A 1007 7.48 -27.92 -14.87
CA GLY A 1007 7.54 -26.65 -15.60
C GLY A 1007 8.23 -25.53 -14.82
N PRO A 1008 8.65 -24.43 -15.47
CA PRO A 1008 9.34 -23.30 -14.84
C PRO A 1008 8.59 -22.72 -13.64
N LEU A 1009 7.25 -22.75 -13.68
CA LEU A 1009 6.36 -22.24 -12.62
C LEU A 1009 6.53 -23.02 -11.30
N ALA A 1010 6.49 -24.35 -11.39
CA ALA A 1010 6.63 -25.23 -10.23
C ALA A 1010 8.04 -25.12 -9.64
N ARG A 1011 9.08 -25.08 -10.48
CA ARG A 1011 10.47 -24.91 -10.02
C ARG A 1011 10.70 -23.59 -9.28
N ARG A 1012 10.10 -22.49 -9.76
CA ARG A 1012 10.23 -21.15 -9.13
C ARG A 1012 9.42 -21.01 -7.84
N PHE A 1013 8.22 -21.58 -7.78
CA PHE A 1013 7.41 -21.64 -6.55
C PHE A 1013 8.15 -22.34 -5.40
N TYR A 1014 8.79 -23.49 -5.66
CA TYR A 1014 9.53 -24.21 -4.62
C TYR A 1014 10.93 -23.64 -4.33
N HIS A 1015 11.55 -22.93 -5.27
CA HIS A 1015 12.80 -22.19 -5.01
C HIS A 1015 12.59 -21.00 -4.05
N ALA A 1016 11.44 -20.32 -4.14
CA ALA A 1016 11.08 -19.26 -3.20
C ALA A 1016 10.93 -19.78 -1.76
N THR A 1017 10.49 -21.03 -1.57
CA THR A 1017 10.32 -21.63 -0.23
C THR A 1017 11.60 -22.14 0.45
N LYS A 1018 12.79 -21.91 -0.11
CA LYS A 1018 14.07 -22.51 0.33
C LYS A 1018 15.20 -21.50 0.60
N ALA A 1019 14.89 -20.28 1.04
CA ALA A 1019 15.90 -19.34 1.55
C ALA A 1019 16.12 -19.52 3.07
N LYS A 1020 17.36 -19.34 3.55
CA LYS A 1020 17.87 -19.91 4.81
C LYS A 1020 17.92 -18.96 6.01
N THR A 1021 17.07 -17.95 6.07
CA THR A 1021 16.90 -17.09 7.27
C THR A 1021 15.44 -16.70 7.41
N SER A 1022 14.64 -17.60 7.99
CA SER A 1022 13.28 -17.30 8.46
C SER A 1022 13.34 -17.00 9.96
N ARG A 1023 12.85 -15.83 10.37
CA ARG A 1023 12.52 -15.56 11.78
C ARG A 1023 11.01 -15.69 11.94
N THR A 1024 10.58 -16.53 12.87
CA THR A 1024 9.18 -16.68 13.25
C THR A 1024 8.89 -15.79 14.46
N CYS A 1025 7.84 -14.97 14.36
CA CYS A 1025 7.40 -14.06 15.41
C CYS A 1025 5.89 -14.15 15.62
N THR A 1026 5.42 -13.79 16.82
CA THR A 1026 3.98 -13.82 17.17
C THR A 1026 3.42 -12.40 17.12
N ALA A 1027 2.37 -12.21 16.32
CA ALA A 1027 1.75 -10.91 16.11
C ALA A 1027 0.25 -10.95 16.44
N LYS A 1028 -0.25 -9.92 17.13
CA LYS A 1028 -1.66 -9.76 17.48
C LYS A 1028 -2.15 -8.39 17.08
N LEU A 1029 -3.22 -8.34 16.28
CA LEU A 1029 -3.92 -7.09 16.01
C LEU A 1029 -4.67 -6.60 17.25
N LEU A 1030 -4.46 -5.34 17.60
CA LEU A 1030 -5.07 -4.69 18.77
C LEU A 1030 -6.24 -3.78 18.36
N ARG A 1031 -6.15 -3.14 17.19
CA ARG A 1031 -7.21 -2.29 16.62
C ARG A 1031 -7.27 -2.49 15.10
N PRO A 1032 -8.32 -3.14 14.57
CA PRO A 1032 -8.50 -3.28 13.12
C PRO A 1032 -9.09 -2.00 12.51
N THR A 1033 -8.62 -1.64 11.33
CA THR A 1033 -9.24 -0.62 10.46
C THR A 1033 -8.75 -0.83 9.03
N VAL A 1034 -9.55 -0.43 8.03
CA VAL A 1034 -9.20 -0.42 6.60
C VAL A 1034 -8.50 0.90 6.22
N ASN A 1035 -9.01 2.02 6.73
CA ASN A 1035 -8.44 3.35 6.55
C ASN A 1035 -8.32 4.01 7.94
N GLY A 1036 -7.12 4.47 8.32
CA GLY A 1036 -6.87 5.19 9.56
C GLY A 1036 -5.90 4.49 10.53
N LYS A 1037 -6.05 4.75 11.83
CA LYS A 1037 -5.11 4.30 12.87
C LYS A 1037 -5.30 2.82 13.21
N MET A 1038 -4.28 2.01 12.94
CA MET A 1038 -4.21 0.57 13.23
C MET A 1038 -3.12 0.31 14.29
N ALA A 1039 -3.33 -0.69 15.15
CA ALA A 1039 -2.34 -1.04 16.18
C ALA A 1039 -2.12 -2.56 16.24
N ILE A 1040 -0.85 -2.99 16.30
CA ILE A 1040 -0.47 -4.40 16.49
C ILE A 1040 0.46 -4.57 17.68
N ARG A 1041 0.56 -5.81 18.15
CA ARG A 1041 1.57 -6.27 19.08
C ARG A 1041 2.41 -7.35 18.43
N VAL A 1042 3.72 -7.17 18.29
CA VAL A 1042 4.67 -8.19 17.81
C VAL A 1042 5.62 -8.54 18.93
N ASP A 1043 5.73 -9.82 19.30
CA ASP A 1043 6.64 -10.33 20.35
C ASP A 1043 6.62 -9.44 21.62
N ASN A 1044 5.41 -9.09 22.09
CA ASN A 1044 5.10 -8.21 23.22
C ASN A 1044 5.37 -6.69 23.05
N LYS A 1045 5.88 -6.24 21.92
CA LYS A 1045 6.00 -4.79 21.60
C LYS A 1045 4.77 -4.31 20.85
N SER A 1046 4.17 -3.21 21.31
CA SER A 1046 3.00 -2.62 20.65
C SER A 1046 3.42 -1.50 19.70
N TYR A 1047 2.82 -1.47 18.52
CA TYR A 1047 3.12 -0.52 17.45
C TYR A 1047 1.82 0.10 16.93
N SER A 1048 1.87 1.38 16.57
CA SER A 1048 0.74 2.13 15.99
C SER A 1048 1.12 2.67 14.63
N TYR A 1049 0.20 2.56 13.67
CA TYR A 1049 0.38 2.93 12.27
C TYR A 1049 -0.88 3.59 11.73
N HIS A 1050 -0.73 4.39 10.69
CA HIS A 1050 -1.82 4.78 9.80
C HIS A 1050 -1.76 3.89 8.56
N VAL A 1051 -2.90 3.37 8.13
CA VAL A 1051 -3.01 2.55 6.92
C VAL A 1051 -4.10 3.11 6.02
N THR A 1052 -3.89 3.04 4.71
CA THR A 1052 -4.92 3.32 3.70
C THR A 1052 -4.73 2.46 2.47
N GLU A 1053 -5.82 2.07 1.82
CA GLU A 1053 -5.79 1.39 0.53
C GLU A 1053 -5.59 2.43 -0.58
N VAL A 1054 -4.54 2.27 -1.39
CA VAL A 1054 -4.16 3.19 -2.48
C VAL A 1054 -4.78 2.74 -3.81
N ALA A 1055 -4.70 1.44 -4.10
CA ALA A 1055 -5.27 0.84 -5.31
C ALA A 1055 -5.65 -0.62 -5.03
N SER A 1056 -6.74 -1.08 -5.65
CA SER A 1056 -7.31 -2.40 -5.38
C SER A 1056 -7.86 -2.98 -6.68
N ASP A 1057 -7.37 -4.14 -7.09
CA ASP A 1057 -7.96 -4.97 -8.15
C ASP A 1057 -8.11 -6.42 -7.67
N ASP A 1058 -8.71 -7.28 -8.52
CA ASP A 1058 -8.99 -8.69 -8.19
C ASP A 1058 -7.73 -9.51 -7.82
N ASN A 1059 -6.53 -9.02 -8.16
CA ASN A 1059 -5.25 -9.71 -8.04
C ASN A 1059 -4.20 -8.97 -7.22
N THR A 1060 -4.29 -7.65 -7.14
CA THR A 1060 -3.30 -6.74 -6.59
C THR A 1060 -3.98 -5.77 -5.63
N ARG A 1061 -3.48 -5.66 -4.40
CA ARG A 1061 -3.89 -4.62 -3.47
C ARG A 1061 -2.71 -3.84 -2.99
N GLU A 1062 -2.80 -2.53 -3.10
CA GLU A 1062 -1.77 -1.61 -2.68
C GLU A 1062 -2.25 -0.88 -1.44
N ILE A 1063 -1.54 -1.04 -0.33
CA ILE A 1063 -1.82 -0.30 0.91
C ILE A 1063 -0.64 0.59 1.24
N ALA A 1064 -0.88 1.85 1.56
CA ALA A 1064 0.12 2.73 2.12
C ALA A 1064 0.01 2.71 3.64
N VAL A 1065 1.14 2.57 4.32
CA VAL A 1065 1.26 2.57 5.77
C VAL A 1065 2.25 3.65 6.18
N SER A 1066 1.90 4.46 7.16
CA SER A 1066 2.84 5.38 7.82
C SER A 1066 2.91 5.08 9.30
N SER A 1067 4.08 5.24 9.90
CA SER A 1067 4.22 5.23 11.35
C SER A 1067 5.39 6.09 11.79
N ALA A 1068 5.26 6.61 13.00
CA ALA A 1068 6.30 7.31 13.73
C ALA A 1068 7.61 6.52 13.83
N HIS A 1069 7.56 5.18 13.75
CA HIS A 1069 8.74 4.31 13.81
C HIS A 1069 9.45 4.13 12.46
N ILE A 1070 8.75 4.36 11.34
CA ILE A 1070 9.30 4.27 9.98
C ILE A 1070 9.79 5.64 9.51
N GLY A 1071 9.11 6.70 9.96
CA GLY A 1071 9.42 8.10 9.64
C GLY A 1071 8.76 8.62 8.35
N GLY A 1072 8.01 7.80 7.60
CA GLY A 1072 7.34 8.19 6.36
C GLY A 1072 6.40 7.11 5.80
N PRO A 1073 5.69 7.39 4.68
CA PRO A 1073 4.83 6.43 4.01
C PRO A 1073 5.62 5.27 3.41
N VAL A 1074 5.12 4.05 3.59
CA VAL A 1074 5.59 2.83 2.95
C VAL A 1074 4.41 2.21 2.24
N THR A 1075 4.55 1.98 0.95
CA THR A 1075 3.53 1.29 0.18
C THR A 1075 3.80 -0.21 0.16
N PHE A 1076 2.77 -1.02 0.31
CA PHE A 1076 2.80 -2.47 0.28
C PHE A 1076 1.90 -2.93 -0.86
N VAL A 1077 2.50 -3.56 -1.87
CA VAL A 1077 1.77 -4.16 -2.98
C VAL A 1077 1.56 -5.64 -2.71
N LEU A 1078 0.40 -6.02 -2.19
CA LEU A 1078 -0.01 -7.41 -2.07
C LEU A 1078 -0.35 -7.98 -3.44
N ARG A 1079 0.24 -9.13 -3.75
CA ARG A 1079 -0.09 -9.94 -4.91
C ARG A 1079 -0.54 -11.31 -4.42
N ASN A 1080 -1.67 -11.81 -4.90
CA ASN A 1080 -2.01 -13.23 -4.70
C ASN A 1080 -0.94 -14.14 -5.36
N ALA A 1081 -0.84 -15.41 -4.96
CA ALA A 1081 0.18 -16.32 -5.50
C ALA A 1081 0.18 -16.43 -7.05
N LEU A 1082 -0.98 -16.18 -7.68
CA LEU A 1082 -1.16 -16.18 -9.14
C LEU A 1082 -0.64 -14.89 -9.81
N SER A 1083 -0.67 -13.74 -9.13
CA SER A 1083 -0.12 -12.46 -9.60
C SER A 1083 1.35 -12.27 -9.21
N TRP A 1084 1.82 -12.94 -8.15
CA TRP A 1084 3.25 -13.16 -7.92
C TRP A 1084 3.87 -13.99 -9.06
N ALA A 1085 3.18 -15.06 -9.47
CA ALA A 1085 3.57 -15.84 -10.65
C ALA A 1085 3.50 -15.00 -11.95
N GLY A 1086 2.49 -14.13 -12.09
CA GLY A 1086 2.39 -13.14 -13.17
C GLY A 1086 3.53 -12.11 -13.21
N LYS A 1087 4.25 -11.88 -12.11
CA LYS A 1087 5.42 -10.99 -12.09
C LYS A 1087 6.62 -11.55 -12.89
N PHE A 1088 6.60 -12.83 -13.24
CA PHE A 1088 7.55 -13.40 -14.21
C PHE A 1088 7.21 -13.04 -15.66
N ASP A 1089 5.97 -12.63 -15.96
CA ASP A 1089 5.51 -12.06 -17.24
C ASP A 1089 5.92 -10.57 -17.33
N GLU A 1090 5.85 -9.83 -16.21
CA GLU A 1090 6.26 -8.40 -16.14
C GLU A 1090 7.75 -8.16 -16.39
N ARG A 1091 8.65 -9.13 -16.12
CA ARG A 1091 10.07 -9.03 -16.53
C ARG A 1091 10.27 -9.06 -18.06
N GLY A 1092 9.22 -9.38 -18.82
CA GLY A 1092 9.19 -9.20 -20.27
C GLY A 1092 8.75 -7.80 -20.70
N ARG A 1093 8.17 -6.99 -19.81
CA ARG A 1093 7.73 -5.61 -20.09
C ARG A 1093 8.64 -4.56 -19.47
N ASP A 1094 9.18 -4.80 -18.27
CA ASP A 1094 10.17 -3.93 -17.63
C ASP A 1094 11.56 -4.57 -17.75
N GLY A 1095 12.32 -4.09 -18.73
CA GLY A 1095 13.60 -4.63 -19.14
C GLY A 1095 14.74 -4.44 -18.13
N THR A 1096 14.72 -5.17 -17.01
CA THR A 1096 15.89 -5.30 -16.12
C THR A 1096 16.03 -6.70 -15.54
N MET A 1097 16.67 -7.59 -16.32
CA MET A 1097 17.83 -8.42 -15.94
C MET A 1097 17.97 -9.62 -16.90
N GLY A 1098 18.68 -9.35 -17.99
CA GLY A 1098 19.29 -10.28 -18.94
C GLY A 1098 20.26 -9.44 -19.78
N GLY A 1099 21.49 -9.91 -19.96
CA GLY A 1099 22.58 -9.14 -20.58
C GLY A 1099 22.24 -8.50 -21.94
N ASP A 1100 22.97 -7.41 -22.24
CA ASP A 1100 23.05 -6.69 -23.52
C ASP A 1100 21.87 -5.81 -23.98
N ALA A 1101 21.05 -5.28 -23.08
CA ALA A 1101 19.96 -4.36 -23.46
C ALA A 1101 20.30 -2.86 -23.26
N LYS A 1102 20.02 -2.07 -24.29
CA LYS A 1102 20.05 -0.60 -24.36
C LYS A 1102 19.39 0.06 -23.15
N ARG A 1103 20.05 1.04 -22.51
CA ARG A 1103 19.47 1.76 -21.36
C ARG A 1103 18.56 2.89 -21.86
N LYS A 1104 17.26 2.84 -21.53
CA LYS A 1104 16.28 3.86 -21.92
C LYS A 1104 16.02 4.81 -20.75
N TYR A 1105 16.01 6.11 -21.02
CA TYR A 1105 15.68 7.17 -20.07
C TYR A 1105 14.29 7.70 -20.43
N LEU A 1106 13.31 7.36 -19.60
CA LEU A 1106 11.90 7.73 -19.74
C LEU A 1106 11.61 9.00 -18.94
N SER A 1107 10.66 9.81 -19.40
CA SER A 1107 10.18 10.96 -18.62
C SER A 1107 9.46 10.43 -17.37
N PRO A 1108 9.95 10.72 -16.16
CA PRO A 1108 9.35 10.19 -14.93
C PRO A 1108 8.04 10.89 -14.56
N MET A 1109 7.75 12.01 -15.22
CA MET A 1109 6.55 12.82 -15.00
C MET A 1109 6.33 13.71 -16.24
N PRO A 1110 5.15 14.35 -16.38
CA PRO A 1110 4.99 15.41 -17.37
C PRO A 1110 6.02 16.53 -17.14
N CYS A 1111 6.77 16.87 -18.17
CA CYS A 1111 7.85 17.85 -18.08
C CYS A 1111 8.01 18.66 -19.37
N HIS A 1112 8.68 19.79 -19.25
CA HIS A 1112 9.12 20.61 -20.37
C HIS A 1112 10.62 20.39 -20.57
N ILE A 1113 11.03 19.87 -21.73
CA ILE A 1113 12.44 19.68 -22.04
C ILE A 1113 13.06 21.05 -22.24
N LEU A 1114 13.86 21.46 -21.27
CA LEU A 1114 14.63 22.67 -21.40
C LEU A 1114 15.74 22.41 -22.41
N GLN A 1115 16.78 21.68 -22.04
CA GLN A 1115 18.01 21.67 -22.82
C GLN A 1115 18.44 20.24 -23.14
N ILE A 1116 18.93 20.02 -24.36
CA ILE A 1116 19.65 18.80 -24.71
C ILE A 1116 21.14 19.04 -24.43
N LEU A 1117 21.73 18.27 -23.52
CA LEU A 1117 23.14 18.40 -23.13
C LEU A 1117 24.04 17.47 -23.94
N ALA A 1118 23.55 16.27 -24.30
CA ALA A 1118 24.25 15.30 -25.13
C ALA A 1118 23.57 15.18 -26.50
N ALA A 1119 24.35 15.42 -27.57
CA ALA A 1119 23.84 15.33 -28.93
C ALA A 1119 23.50 13.87 -29.31
N ASN A 1120 22.53 13.69 -30.19
CA ASN A 1120 22.24 12.38 -30.75
C ASN A 1120 23.49 11.80 -31.44
N GLY A 1121 23.93 10.60 -31.02
CA GLY A 1121 25.14 9.93 -31.48
C GLY A 1121 26.42 10.26 -30.69
N SER A 1122 26.38 11.11 -29.66
CA SER A 1122 27.57 11.44 -28.86
C SER A 1122 27.89 10.37 -27.82
N THR A 1123 29.17 10.12 -27.56
CA THR A 1123 29.62 9.26 -26.46
C THR A 1123 29.61 10.04 -25.14
N VAL A 1124 29.02 9.45 -24.10
CA VAL A 1124 28.95 9.98 -22.73
C VAL A 1124 29.60 9.01 -21.74
N LYS A 1125 30.08 9.51 -20.61
CA LYS A 1125 30.54 8.74 -19.43
C LYS A 1125 29.44 8.67 -18.37
N ALA A 1126 29.58 7.75 -17.42
CA ALA A 1126 28.75 7.76 -16.22
C ALA A 1126 28.89 9.11 -15.48
N GLY A 1127 27.77 9.77 -15.22
CA GLY A 1127 27.69 11.11 -14.61
C GLY A 1127 27.55 12.27 -15.60
N ASP A 1128 27.77 12.07 -16.90
CA ASP A 1128 27.64 13.14 -17.90
C ASP A 1128 26.17 13.55 -18.08
N GLY A 1129 25.92 14.83 -18.35
CA GLY A 1129 24.56 15.34 -18.53
C GLY A 1129 23.96 14.92 -19.87
N LEU A 1130 22.76 14.36 -19.86
CA LEU A 1130 22.00 13.99 -21.06
C LEU A 1130 21.08 15.12 -21.51
N LEU A 1131 20.24 15.62 -20.60
CA LEU A 1131 19.30 16.71 -20.85
C LEU A 1131 18.89 17.39 -19.54
N VAL A 1132 18.29 18.57 -19.66
CA VAL A 1132 17.66 19.33 -18.57
C VAL A 1132 16.18 19.43 -18.87
N MET A 1133 15.34 19.12 -17.90
CA MET A 1133 13.89 19.26 -17.96
C MET A 1133 13.38 20.14 -16.83
N GLU A 1134 12.23 20.78 -17.02
CA GLU A 1134 11.51 21.53 -16.00
C GLU A 1134 10.19 20.82 -15.67
N SER A 1135 9.94 20.58 -14.39
CA SER A 1135 8.62 20.19 -13.88
C SER A 1135 8.42 20.78 -12.49
N MET A 1136 7.19 21.16 -12.14
CA MET A 1136 6.87 21.80 -10.84
C MET A 1136 7.81 22.98 -10.50
N LYS A 1137 8.11 23.82 -11.51
CA LYS A 1137 9.05 24.96 -11.46
C LYS A 1137 10.49 24.62 -11.06
N THR A 1138 10.82 23.33 -10.98
CA THR A 1138 12.13 22.80 -10.63
C THR A 1138 12.84 22.30 -11.88
N GLU A 1139 14.09 22.72 -12.05
CA GLU A 1139 14.95 22.21 -13.12
C GLU A 1139 15.65 20.94 -12.66
N ILE A 1140 15.54 19.90 -13.49
CA ILE A 1140 16.05 18.57 -13.21
C ILE A 1140 17.00 18.21 -14.34
N ARG A 1141 18.25 17.93 -13.98
CA ARG A 1141 19.27 17.48 -14.92
C ARG A 1141 19.33 15.96 -14.91
N ILE A 1142 19.03 15.34 -16.04
CA ILE A 1142 19.20 13.90 -16.24
C ILE A 1142 20.65 13.63 -16.60
N ASN A 1143 21.31 12.76 -15.84
CA ASN A 1143 22.69 12.33 -16.09
C ASN A 1143 22.72 10.87 -16.55
N ALA A 1144 23.74 10.52 -17.33
CA ALA A 1144 23.99 9.16 -17.79
C ALA A 1144 24.44 8.28 -16.62
N GLU A 1145 23.81 7.12 -16.43
CA GLU A 1145 24.20 6.17 -15.38
C GLU A 1145 25.42 5.33 -15.74
N ALA A 1146 25.77 5.26 -17.02
CA ALA A 1146 26.88 4.47 -17.56
C ALA A 1146 27.42 5.09 -18.84
N ALA A 1147 28.64 4.70 -19.21
CA ALA A 1147 29.24 5.14 -20.46
C ALA A 1147 28.56 4.49 -21.67
N GLY A 1148 28.36 5.25 -22.74
CA GLY A 1148 27.73 4.75 -23.97
C GLY A 1148 27.49 5.84 -25.01
N VAL A 1149 26.87 5.48 -26.13
CA VAL A 1149 26.45 6.39 -27.20
C VAL A 1149 24.99 6.77 -27.01
N VAL A 1150 24.71 8.07 -26.96
CA VAL A 1150 23.37 8.61 -26.75
C VAL A 1150 22.55 8.53 -28.02
N LYS A 1151 21.31 8.06 -27.92
CA LYS A 1151 20.27 8.19 -28.93
C LYS A 1151 19.14 9.08 -28.38
N MET A 1152 19.07 10.32 -28.85
CA MET A 1152 18.11 11.31 -28.34
C MET A 1152 16.79 11.23 -29.13
N HIS A 1153 15.66 11.15 -28.42
CA HIS A 1153 14.31 11.05 -29.00
C HIS A 1153 13.47 12.32 -28.84
N VAL A 1154 13.90 13.24 -27.98
CA VAL A 1154 13.22 14.52 -27.72
C VAL A 1154 14.05 15.71 -28.21
N GLN A 1155 13.37 16.83 -28.42
CA GLN A 1155 13.98 18.10 -28.81
C GLN A 1155 13.86 19.12 -27.67
N ALA A 1156 14.71 20.14 -27.67
CA ALA A 1156 14.55 21.28 -26.77
C ALA A 1156 13.18 21.95 -26.99
N ASP A 1157 12.60 22.49 -25.93
CA ASP A 1157 11.26 23.08 -25.85
C ASP A 1157 10.08 22.11 -26.07
N ALA A 1158 10.34 20.80 -26.15
CA ALA A 1158 9.28 19.81 -26.21
C ALA A 1158 8.59 19.64 -24.84
N LYS A 1159 7.26 19.74 -24.81
CA LYS A 1159 6.46 19.28 -23.67
C LYS A 1159 6.14 17.81 -23.84
N ILE A 1160 6.53 16.99 -22.87
CA ILE A 1160 6.36 15.54 -22.95
C ILE A 1160 5.60 15.02 -21.73
N SER A 1161 4.79 13.99 -21.95
CA SER A 1161 4.06 13.29 -20.90
C SER A 1161 4.96 12.28 -20.18
N GLU A 1162 4.51 11.83 -19.01
CA GLU A 1162 5.12 10.71 -18.29
C GLU A 1162 5.25 9.46 -19.18
N GLY A 1163 6.34 8.71 -19.01
CA GLY A 1163 6.61 7.46 -19.73
C GLY A 1163 7.12 7.64 -21.16
N VAL A 1164 7.25 8.87 -21.68
CA VAL A 1164 7.84 9.12 -22.99
C VAL A 1164 9.36 8.85 -22.95
N ILE A 1165 9.90 8.06 -23.88
CA ILE A 1165 11.34 7.85 -24.00
C ILE A 1165 12.00 9.16 -24.42
N MET A 1166 12.87 9.70 -23.56
CA MET A 1166 13.62 10.92 -23.84
C MET A 1166 14.91 10.61 -24.60
N CYS A 1167 15.70 9.65 -24.12
CA CYS A 1167 16.90 9.16 -24.80
C CYS A 1167 17.21 7.70 -24.46
N GLU A 1168 18.09 7.09 -25.25
CA GLU A 1168 18.69 5.79 -24.97
C GLU A 1168 20.21 5.97 -24.88
N VAL A 1169 20.89 5.17 -24.08
CA VAL A 1169 22.36 5.10 -24.07
C VAL A 1169 22.76 3.67 -24.40
N ASP A 1170 23.33 3.51 -25.58
CA ASP A 1170 23.83 2.24 -26.09
C ASP A 1170 25.26 2.02 -25.56
N PRO A 1171 25.54 0.94 -24.80
CA PRO A 1171 26.87 0.70 -24.27
C PRO A 1171 27.89 0.47 -25.41
N VAL A 1172 29.08 1.07 -25.30
CA VAL A 1172 30.19 0.82 -26.24
C VAL A 1172 30.95 -0.40 -25.75
N GLU A 1173 31.00 -1.47 -26.55
CA GLU A 1173 31.86 -2.62 -26.27
C GLU A 1173 33.33 -2.19 -26.23
N GLY A 1174 33.95 -2.34 -25.04
CA GLY A 1174 35.40 -2.33 -24.90
C GLY A 1174 36.02 -1.11 -24.20
N VAL A 1175 35.69 -0.88 -22.92
CA VAL A 1175 36.67 -0.47 -21.88
C VAL A 1175 36.15 -0.99 -20.53
N MET A 1176 36.45 -2.25 -20.20
CA MET A 1176 36.53 -2.70 -18.81
C MET A 1176 38.01 -2.71 -18.42
N GLU A 1177 38.40 -1.76 -17.59
CA GLU A 1177 39.48 -1.90 -16.60
C GLU A 1177 39.07 -1.19 -15.31
#